data_AF-A0A163LUP1-F1
#
_entry.id   AF-A0A163LUP1-F1
#
_cell.length_a   1.000
_cell.length_b   1.000
_cell.length_c   1.000
_cell.angle_alpha   90.00
_cell.angle_beta   90.00
_cell.angle_gamma   90.00
#
_symmetry.space_group_name_H-M   'P 1'
#
loop_
_entity.id
_entity.type
_entity.pdbx_description
1 polymer ?
#
loop_
_entity_poly.entity_id
_entity_poly.type
_entity_poly.pdbx_seq_one_letter_code
_entity_poly.pdbx_strand_id
1 'polypeptide(L)'
;MMRFIWNSWWRNKGRFILLLVGALIVSTGLSYLVGVTQSNSGTVVDELQQRWKSSYHIVVRPADSRSVTEELNLLEPNYQSGLSGGITMEQLETVKGIGDVEVAAPIAMIGFVDNETTLERVTFQDPGIYRVEYMEELTNGNETQKNGFNSYYSVGWADEGMGEHGTFNYEGDVPLSVISEVMLAGVDPEAENALVGLEGAVVEGYNSRYFEENDKATQSQFEEMVETNIPVLLSNVDFVESKQFYNITKLDISFPVEERDKTMESIKEKGGEQYLDKQEGEEIESYSFTSKEAHEKYIKNIVDPSANGSRLALDPIVLFKASPVEYRPVSSPFPERWPFAYEVKPYLIPDDVQLLEREAYRQVNLFGERLQDGKRLRLDIKGVYDPTKLEISKDPLTELPMETYFPAKSNLVMDEDQNPVNPPVEMMPTNNPYGFLTKPPMMLTTLEAAEKVLGEEPVSSIRVKVKGVETMNDESEKRLQAVADQIEKETGLITDITLGSSPQPALTHVPGLKGKEGIGWVEQQWIKIGSSMTIFKEAKVGLSAIIASVILVAIVYVFSSNLIMMFTRKKEFAVLLSIGWRPNQLSKLLFMEAILLGSFVSLVSWVILGYFYVSSSVSTSIVRFILIGCFGLLIYLLGTVIPAILVRKIKPYEAMRSGEITAVGRRLLPSSSIFTMSVNHFIGTWKRSILSIVSIALPTGLFILFLFITFRLKGVMFATWLGEYVAMEVGAMHYIAMGVALLIAILTTTEIIWQNVSERKPEIALLKSVGWKNGKVRRLVLYEGLLSGLAAGILGLVIAITAIWRIYGEFPMEHLPFILACILIPIATGMLGALFPAAAAVKVMPYQALGGSADTSEKTEKGFKVVLVTGGIILFAGMIAVLANAVPQVKESASEKVDPSTVKGTDGETESVFKQEEKKEKPEDKDSEEDRDSQSIENKAWMVAELGDEVTEDQSLRILFKEAEAEEPISPENPDNRIITLQGEFYLDARKDDEYSIDDTEFTLKGLDLMDDQNNVYTPVQTNVLEKEKWNNIKLLKGGHVILQLSFEVPKDATPLYMRRATSGKPRPYLLIDLKGMGEEATE
;
A
#
# COMPACT_ATOMS: atom_id res chain seq x y z
N MET A 1 -23.84 60.75 27.05
CA MET A 1 -23.53 59.72 26.02
C MET A 1 -24.24 58.40 26.31
N MET A 2 -24.04 57.75 27.46
CA MET A 2 -24.73 56.49 27.80
C MET A 2 -26.27 56.53 27.68
N ARG A 3 -26.93 57.54 28.26
CA ARG A 3 -28.39 57.73 28.10
C ARG A 3 -28.82 57.88 26.64
N PHE A 4 -27.98 58.47 25.80
CA PHE A 4 -28.27 58.63 24.37
C PHE A 4 -28.15 57.30 23.62
N ILE A 5 -27.11 56.50 23.89
CA ILE A 5 -26.95 55.15 23.33
C ILE A 5 -28.16 54.29 23.71
N TRP A 6 -28.52 54.28 24.99
CA TRP A 6 -29.67 53.52 25.51
C TRP A 6 -30.99 53.93 24.83
N ASN A 7 -31.27 55.23 24.75
CA ASN A 7 -32.47 55.72 24.08
C ASN A 7 -32.46 55.44 22.57
N SER A 8 -31.29 55.46 21.92
CA SER A 8 -31.14 55.15 20.49
C SER A 8 -31.44 53.67 20.21
N TRP A 9 -30.93 52.76 21.03
CA TRP A 9 -31.27 51.33 20.96
C TRP A 9 -32.77 51.08 21.18
N TRP A 10 -33.37 51.78 22.14
CA TRP A 10 -34.80 51.64 22.42
C TRP A 10 -35.72 52.27 21.37
N ARG A 11 -35.23 53.26 20.62
CA ARG A 11 -35.95 53.84 19.48
C ARG A 11 -35.88 52.94 18.24
N ASN A 12 -34.78 52.19 18.08
CA ASN A 12 -34.53 51.32 16.93
C ASN A 12 -34.53 49.82 17.31
N LYS A 13 -35.57 49.38 18.06
CA LYS A 13 -35.62 48.06 18.71
C LYS A 13 -35.34 46.89 17.77
N GLY A 14 -35.87 46.90 16.55
CA GLY A 14 -35.68 45.81 15.58
C GLY A 14 -34.22 45.58 15.21
N ARG A 15 -33.43 46.65 15.05
CA ARG A 15 -32.01 46.57 14.71
C ARG A 15 -31.17 46.16 15.91
N PHE A 16 -31.50 46.70 17.07
CA PHE A 16 -30.84 46.32 18.32
C PHE A 16 -31.00 44.83 18.63
N ILE A 17 -32.20 44.27 18.41
CA ILE A 17 -32.45 42.82 18.56
C ILE A 17 -31.62 42.02 17.57
N LEU A 18 -31.58 42.42 16.31
CA LEU A 18 -30.83 41.72 15.25
C LEU A 18 -29.32 41.72 15.55
N LEU A 19 -28.79 42.83 16.07
CA LEU A 19 -27.42 42.95 16.53
C LEU A 19 -27.15 42.08 17.76
N LEU A 20 -28.04 42.06 18.75
CA LEU A 20 -27.91 41.19 19.92
C LEU A 20 -27.90 39.71 19.54
N VAL A 21 -28.79 39.30 18.63
CA VAL A 21 -28.85 37.92 18.13
C VAL A 21 -27.55 37.55 17.43
N GLY A 22 -27.02 38.41 16.55
CA GLY A 22 -25.77 38.10 15.87
C GLY A 22 -24.53 38.16 16.79
N ALA A 23 -24.50 39.09 17.75
CA ALA A 23 -23.47 39.12 18.79
C ALA A 23 -23.45 37.82 19.60
N LEU A 24 -24.63 37.27 19.90
CA LEU A 24 -24.80 36.03 20.64
C LEU A 24 -24.47 34.80 19.77
N ILE A 25 -24.84 34.78 18.49
CA ILE A 25 -24.43 33.71 17.55
C ILE A 25 -22.91 33.68 17.41
N VAL A 26 -22.28 34.85 17.25
CA VAL A 26 -20.82 34.95 17.15
C VAL A 26 -20.14 34.55 18.46
N SER A 27 -20.63 35.02 19.61
CA SER A 27 -20.02 34.67 20.89
C SER A 27 -20.15 33.19 21.21
N THR A 28 -21.33 32.61 21.04
CA THR A 28 -21.57 31.18 21.27
C THR A 28 -20.83 30.31 20.27
N GLY A 29 -20.93 30.64 18.98
CA GLY A 29 -20.29 29.90 17.90
C GLY A 29 -18.76 29.90 18.01
N LEU A 30 -18.15 31.08 18.23
CA LEU A 30 -16.70 31.19 18.36
C LEU A 30 -16.19 30.49 19.63
N SER A 31 -16.86 30.68 20.77
CA SER A 31 -16.40 30.12 22.05
C SER A 31 -16.50 28.60 22.07
N TYR A 32 -17.60 28.06 21.52
CA TYR A 32 -17.77 26.62 21.38
C TYR A 32 -16.74 26.02 20.44
N LEU A 33 -16.61 26.59 19.25
CA LEU A 33 -15.69 26.07 18.25
C LEU A 33 -14.26 26.09 18.75
N VAL A 34 -13.79 27.19 19.35
CA VAL A 34 -12.43 27.26 19.90
C VAL A 34 -12.25 26.24 21.03
N GLY A 35 -13.21 26.13 21.95
CA GLY A 35 -13.15 25.19 23.05
C GLY A 35 -13.07 23.74 22.58
N VAL A 36 -13.94 23.34 21.65
CA VAL A 36 -13.97 21.96 21.16
C VAL A 36 -12.88 21.66 20.16
N THR A 37 -12.53 22.59 19.26
CA THR A 37 -11.39 22.40 18.34
C THR A 37 -10.10 22.17 19.12
N GLN A 38 -9.94 22.86 20.26
CA GLN A 38 -8.79 22.63 21.14
C GLN A 38 -8.87 21.27 21.82
N SER A 39 -10.04 20.86 22.32
CA SER A 39 -10.23 19.52 22.88
C SER A 39 -9.87 18.45 21.85
N ASN A 40 -10.42 18.53 20.64
CA ASN A 40 -10.19 17.57 19.57
C ASN A 40 -8.75 17.58 19.09
N SER A 41 -8.12 18.76 18.92
CA SER A 41 -6.70 18.83 18.60
C SER A 41 -5.85 18.19 19.69
N GLY A 42 -6.24 18.30 20.96
CA GLY A 42 -5.59 17.60 22.07
C GLY A 42 -5.77 16.09 21.92
N THR A 43 -7.02 15.62 21.79
CA THR A 43 -7.34 14.19 21.64
C THR A 43 -6.64 13.56 20.43
N VAL A 44 -6.69 14.17 19.24
CA VAL A 44 -5.99 13.66 18.04
C VAL A 44 -4.49 13.53 18.30
N VAL A 45 -3.89 14.55 18.89
CA VAL A 45 -2.45 14.53 19.20
C VAL A 45 -2.13 13.48 20.24
N ASP A 46 -2.94 13.36 21.29
CA ASP A 46 -2.75 12.38 22.37
C ASP A 46 -2.94 10.94 21.84
N GLU A 47 -3.96 10.68 21.02
CA GLU A 47 -4.22 9.36 20.42
C GLU A 47 -3.13 8.95 19.43
N LEU A 48 -2.65 9.89 18.60
CA LEU A 48 -1.53 9.65 17.69
C LEU A 48 -0.22 9.49 18.47
N GLN A 49 0.00 10.26 19.53
CA GLN A 49 1.21 10.20 20.37
C GLN A 49 1.28 8.89 21.17
N GLN A 50 0.15 8.38 21.67
CA GLN A 50 0.10 7.07 22.33
C GLN A 50 0.54 5.94 21.38
N ARG A 51 0.23 6.11 20.10
CA ARG A 51 0.55 5.18 19.01
C ARG A 51 1.78 5.58 18.20
N TRP A 52 2.52 6.59 18.65
CA TRP A 52 3.80 7.00 18.05
C TRP A 52 4.92 6.08 18.54
N LYS A 53 4.80 4.80 18.19
CA LYS A 53 5.76 3.75 18.52
C LYS A 53 5.78 2.73 17.39
N SER A 54 6.96 2.24 17.07
CA SER A 54 7.19 1.18 16.11
C SER A 54 8.41 0.36 16.53
N SER A 55 8.54 -0.87 16.03
CA SER A 55 9.68 -1.72 16.39
C SER A 55 11.02 -1.15 15.88
N TYR A 56 11.00 -0.41 14.77
CA TYR A 56 12.11 0.40 14.24
C TYR A 56 11.56 1.67 13.60
N HIS A 57 12.39 2.70 13.45
CA HIS A 57 11.98 4.00 12.92
C HIS A 57 12.25 4.19 11.43
N ILE A 58 13.33 3.58 10.93
CA ILE A 58 13.74 3.62 9.53
C ILE A 58 14.12 2.19 9.11
N VAL A 59 13.76 1.81 7.88
CA VAL A 59 14.28 0.60 7.24
C VAL A 59 15.17 1.01 6.06
N VAL A 60 16.36 0.44 5.99
CA VAL A 60 17.35 0.67 4.93
C VAL A 60 17.42 -0.58 4.06
N ARG A 61 17.39 -0.40 2.74
CA ARG A 61 17.37 -1.50 1.77
C ARG A 61 18.30 -1.23 0.56
N PRO A 62 18.68 -2.26 -0.21
CA PRO A 62 19.39 -2.10 -1.48
C PRO A 62 18.64 -1.19 -2.47
N ALA A 63 19.36 -0.47 -3.32
CA ALA A 63 18.76 0.54 -4.21
C ALA A 63 17.84 -0.06 -5.30
N ASP A 64 18.09 -1.30 -5.69
CA ASP A 64 17.32 -2.08 -6.65
C ASP A 64 16.06 -2.74 -6.07
N SER A 65 15.86 -2.68 -4.74
CA SER A 65 14.74 -3.34 -4.07
C SER A 65 13.44 -2.52 -4.02
N ARG A 66 13.39 -1.35 -4.67
CA ARG A 66 12.23 -0.45 -4.60
C ARG A 66 11.07 -0.98 -5.45
N SER A 67 9.93 -1.23 -4.83
CA SER A 67 8.71 -1.64 -5.54
C SER A 67 7.96 -0.44 -6.17
N VAL A 68 7.15 -0.71 -7.19
CA VAL A 68 6.26 0.26 -7.87
C VAL A 68 5.25 0.88 -6.90
N THR A 69 4.89 0.16 -5.84
CA THR A 69 3.90 0.59 -4.85
C THR A 69 4.46 1.61 -3.86
N GLU A 70 5.78 1.73 -3.77
CA GLU A 70 6.46 2.69 -2.89
C GLU A 70 6.36 4.13 -3.39
N GLU A 71 6.13 4.36 -4.68
CA GLU A 71 5.77 5.69 -5.21
C GLU A 71 4.50 6.24 -4.54
N LEU A 72 3.65 5.34 -4.03
CA LEU A 72 2.45 5.66 -3.27
C LEU A 72 2.70 5.68 -1.76
N ASN A 73 3.95 5.68 -1.27
CA ASN A 73 4.31 5.57 0.15
C ASN A 73 3.67 4.34 0.81
N LEU A 74 3.71 3.19 0.13
CA LEU A 74 3.10 1.95 0.58
C LEU A 74 4.14 0.83 0.56
N LEU A 75 4.27 0.10 1.67
CA LEU A 75 5.11 -1.09 1.76
C LEU A 75 4.22 -2.34 1.65
N GLU A 76 4.70 -3.26 0.82
CA GLU A 76 4.09 -4.56 0.56
C GLU A 76 4.29 -5.54 1.73
N PRO A 77 3.45 -6.57 1.85
CA PRO A 77 3.79 -7.74 2.65
C PRO A 77 5.07 -8.42 2.15
N ASN A 78 5.84 -9.02 3.05
CA ASN A 78 7.12 -9.72 2.82
C ASN A 78 8.26 -8.86 2.28
N TYR A 79 8.17 -7.53 2.37
CA TYR A 79 9.15 -6.61 1.79
C TYR A 79 10.56 -6.72 2.39
N GLN A 80 10.73 -7.35 3.58
CA GLN A 80 12.04 -7.63 4.17
C GLN A 80 12.48 -9.07 3.92
N SER A 81 11.57 -10.04 4.10
CA SER A 81 11.90 -11.47 3.99
C SER A 81 12.10 -11.95 2.56
N GLY A 82 11.67 -11.17 1.57
CA GLY A 82 11.95 -11.44 0.15
C GLY A 82 13.31 -10.95 -0.35
N LEU A 83 14.09 -10.21 0.44
CA LEU A 83 15.36 -9.62 -0.01
C LEU A 83 16.54 -10.55 0.27
N SER A 84 17.44 -10.75 -0.70
CA SER A 84 18.65 -11.57 -0.52
C SER A 84 19.91 -10.73 -0.78
N GLY A 85 20.56 -10.29 0.29
CA GLY A 85 21.81 -9.51 0.24
C GLY A 85 21.62 -8.10 -0.36
N GLY A 86 22.74 -7.51 -0.79
CA GLY A 86 22.79 -6.20 -1.47
C GLY A 86 23.31 -5.03 -0.62
N ILE A 87 23.66 -5.27 0.65
CA ILE A 87 24.30 -4.29 1.53
C ILE A 87 25.61 -4.85 2.08
N THR A 88 26.70 -4.09 1.94
CA THR A 88 28.03 -4.47 2.45
C THR A 88 28.16 -4.22 3.95
N MET A 89 29.13 -4.90 4.58
CA MET A 89 29.49 -4.64 5.98
C MET A 89 30.05 -3.22 6.19
N GLU A 90 30.71 -2.64 5.20
CA GLU A 90 31.20 -1.24 5.27
C GLU A 90 30.03 -0.23 5.28
N GLN A 91 29.00 -0.47 4.46
CA GLN A 91 27.78 0.34 4.48
C GLN A 91 27.06 0.21 5.82
N LEU A 92 26.97 -1.00 6.39
CA LEU A 92 26.39 -1.21 7.73
C LEU A 92 27.15 -0.44 8.82
N GLU A 93 28.48 -0.49 8.82
CA GLU A 93 29.30 0.25 9.79
C GLU A 93 29.17 1.77 9.59
N THR A 94 28.98 2.23 8.36
CA THR A 94 28.66 3.63 8.06
C THR A 94 27.34 4.04 8.70
N VAL A 95 26.28 3.23 8.56
CA VAL A 95 24.97 3.47 9.19
C VAL A 95 25.09 3.47 10.73
N LYS A 96 25.81 2.51 11.31
CA LYS A 96 26.09 2.44 12.76
C LYS A 96 26.87 3.66 13.26
N GLY A 97 27.75 4.21 12.42
CA GLY A 97 28.59 5.38 12.73
C GLY A 97 27.85 6.72 12.80
N ILE A 98 26.61 6.79 12.30
CA ILE A 98 25.80 8.02 12.34
C ILE A 98 25.40 8.33 13.80
N GLY A 99 25.80 9.50 14.31
CA GLY A 99 25.66 9.83 15.73
C GLY A 99 24.22 9.82 16.29
N ASP A 100 23.23 10.13 15.45
CA ASP A 100 21.80 10.13 15.80
C ASP A 100 21.14 8.73 15.71
N VAL A 101 21.85 7.70 15.20
CA VAL A 101 21.41 6.30 15.24
C VAL A 101 21.65 5.72 16.63
N GLU A 102 20.61 5.10 17.20
CA GLU A 102 20.62 4.41 18.50
C GLU A 102 20.92 2.93 18.35
N VAL A 103 20.20 2.28 17.45
CA VAL A 103 20.34 0.85 17.14
C VAL A 103 20.24 0.71 15.62
N ALA A 104 21.14 -0.06 15.03
CA ALA A 104 21.05 -0.50 13.64
C ALA A 104 21.14 -2.03 13.65
N ALA A 105 19.99 -2.68 13.46
CA ALA A 105 19.82 -4.12 13.51
C ALA A 105 19.71 -4.69 12.07
N PRO A 106 20.82 -5.18 11.50
CA PRO A 106 20.83 -5.79 10.18
C PRO A 106 20.17 -7.17 10.17
N ILE A 107 19.54 -7.51 9.04
CA ILE A 107 19.13 -8.88 8.71
C ILE A 107 19.80 -9.28 7.40
N ALA A 108 20.32 -10.50 7.37
CA ALA A 108 20.82 -11.17 6.18
C ALA A 108 19.95 -12.38 5.88
N MET A 109 19.11 -12.35 4.83
CA MET A 109 18.37 -13.55 4.44
C MET A 109 19.30 -14.46 3.63
N ILE A 110 19.71 -15.57 4.24
CA ILE A 110 20.69 -16.49 3.64
C ILE A 110 20.01 -17.34 2.57
N GLY A 111 18.87 -17.95 2.89
CA GLY A 111 18.15 -18.80 1.96
C GLY A 111 17.41 -19.92 2.68
N PHE A 112 16.94 -20.89 1.90
CA PHE A 112 16.25 -22.07 2.42
C PHE A 112 17.21 -23.23 2.62
N VAL A 113 17.03 -23.96 3.73
CA VAL A 113 17.75 -25.19 4.04
C VAL A 113 16.76 -26.32 4.26
N ASP A 114 17.11 -27.51 3.78
CA ASP A 114 16.35 -28.73 4.03
C ASP A 114 16.54 -29.17 5.46
N ASN A 115 15.42 -29.34 6.15
CA ASN A 115 15.39 -29.83 7.50
C ASN A 115 14.77 -31.23 7.55
N GLU A 116 15.62 -32.27 7.57
CA GLU A 116 15.18 -33.65 7.70
C GLU A 116 15.09 -34.08 9.18
N THR A 117 13.95 -34.64 9.57
CA THR A 117 13.74 -35.21 10.90
C THR A 117 13.26 -36.64 10.82
N THR A 118 14.02 -37.57 11.40
CA THR A 118 13.54 -38.94 11.63
C THR A 118 12.54 -38.95 12.78
N LEU A 119 11.30 -39.32 12.48
CA LEU A 119 10.19 -39.36 13.43
C LEU A 119 10.12 -40.68 14.20
N GLU A 120 10.38 -41.79 13.51
CA GLU A 120 10.37 -43.15 14.06
C GLU A 120 11.29 -44.06 13.23
N ARG A 121 11.80 -45.15 13.81
CA ARG A 121 12.59 -46.16 13.07
C ARG A 121 11.91 -47.51 13.14
N VAL A 122 11.58 -48.07 11.99
CA VAL A 122 10.81 -49.32 11.89
C VAL A 122 11.71 -50.48 11.49
N THR A 123 11.55 -51.63 12.15
CA THR A 123 12.30 -52.85 11.84
C THR A 123 11.41 -53.94 11.28
N PHE A 124 11.87 -54.64 10.24
CA PHE A 124 11.16 -55.75 9.60
C PHE A 124 11.80 -57.09 10.01
N GLN A 125 10.98 -58.04 10.48
CA GLN A 125 11.46 -59.32 11.03
C GLN A 125 11.46 -60.46 9.99
N ASP A 126 10.52 -60.45 9.04
CA ASP A 126 10.39 -61.50 8.04
C ASP A 126 11.04 -61.11 6.71
N PRO A 127 11.71 -62.04 6.00
CA PRO A 127 12.15 -61.79 4.63
C PRO A 127 10.96 -61.57 3.68
N GLY A 128 11.06 -60.58 2.81
CA GLY A 128 9.99 -60.19 1.89
C GLY A 128 10.17 -58.77 1.35
N ILE A 129 9.19 -58.31 0.57
CA ILE A 129 9.16 -56.95 0.04
C ILE A 129 8.11 -56.16 0.81
N TYR A 130 8.53 -55.02 1.35
CA TYR A 130 7.71 -54.13 2.17
C TYR A 130 7.45 -52.84 1.41
N ARG A 131 6.19 -52.41 1.33
CA ARG A 131 5.77 -51.10 0.83
C ARG A 131 5.60 -50.16 2.02
N VAL A 132 6.32 -49.06 2.00
CA VAL A 132 6.15 -47.91 2.90
C VAL A 132 5.49 -46.82 2.07
N GLU A 133 4.19 -46.64 2.28
CA GLU A 133 3.40 -45.58 1.66
C GLU A 133 3.48 -44.33 2.54
N TYR A 134 3.96 -43.22 1.98
CA TYR A 134 3.94 -41.90 2.60
C TYR A 134 2.84 -41.06 1.98
N MET A 135 2.03 -40.41 2.82
CA MET A 135 1.06 -39.40 2.40
C MET A 135 1.16 -38.19 3.33
N GLU A 136 1.25 -37.00 2.76
CA GLU A 136 1.09 -35.74 3.45
C GLU A 136 -0.21 -35.06 3.03
N GLU A 137 -1.02 -34.70 4.02
CA GLU A 137 -2.13 -33.77 3.87
C GLU A 137 -1.69 -32.40 4.37
N LEU A 138 -1.49 -31.45 3.44
CA LEU A 138 -1.06 -30.08 3.71
C LEU A 138 -2.22 -29.13 3.44
N THR A 139 -2.55 -28.25 4.38
CA THR A 139 -3.57 -27.21 4.19
C THR A 139 -2.94 -25.82 4.13
N ASN A 140 -3.40 -25.00 3.17
CA ASN A 140 -3.10 -23.57 3.13
C ASN A 140 -4.22 -22.72 3.77
N GLY A 141 -5.20 -23.37 4.43
CA GLY A 141 -6.42 -22.78 4.98
C GLY A 141 -7.64 -22.98 4.08
N ASN A 142 -7.51 -22.75 2.78
CA ASN A 142 -8.59 -22.90 1.79
C ASN A 142 -8.66 -24.32 1.20
N GLU A 143 -7.52 -24.83 0.76
CA GLU A 143 -7.37 -26.12 0.09
C GLU A 143 -6.48 -27.06 0.88
N THR A 144 -6.83 -28.35 0.86
CA THR A 144 -5.97 -29.43 1.35
C THR A 144 -5.37 -30.16 0.17
N GLN A 145 -4.06 -30.04 0.00
CA GLN A 145 -3.29 -30.79 -0.99
C GLN A 145 -2.85 -32.13 -0.38
N LYS A 146 -2.97 -33.21 -1.16
CA LYS A 146 -2.50 -34.53 -0.77
C LYS A 146 -1.38 -34.97 -1.69
N ASN A 147 -0.18 -35.07 -1.14
CA ASN A 147 1.00 -35.51 -1.87
C ASN A 147 1.52 -36.77 -1.19
N GLY A 148 1.99 -37.73 -1.96
CA GLY A 148 2.47 -38.98 -1.40
C GLY A 148 3.30 -39.75 -2.41
N PHE A 149 4.10 -40.67 -1.90
CA PHE A 149 4.89 -41.58 -2.71
C PHE A 149 5.04 -42.91 -1.99
N ASN A 150 5.29 -43.96 -2.77
CA ASN A 150 5.55 -45.29 -2.25
C ASN A 150 7.05 -45.54 -2.27
N SER A 151 7.56 -46.16 -1.22
CA SER A 151 8.94 -46.67 -1.18
C SER A 151 8.90 -48.17 -0.89
N TYR A 152 9.69 -48.93 -1.63
CA TYR A 152 9.72 -50.38 -1.52
C TYR A 152 11.05 -50.83 -0.92
N TYR A 153 11.03 -51.73 0.07
CA TYR A 153 12.22 -52.23 0.73
C TYR A 153 12.29 -53.75 0.63
N SER A 154 13.44 -54.29 0.21
CA SER A 154 13.70 -55.74 0.17
C SER A 154 14.41 -56.21 1.43
N VAL A 155 13.77 -57.10 2.18
CA VAL A 155 14.30 -57.66 3.45
C VAL A 155 14.84 -59.07 3.20
N GLY A 156 16.13 -59.29 3.51
CA GLY A 156 16.80 -60.57 3.31
C GLY A 156 17.35 -60.79 1.89
N TRP A 157 17.38 -59.73 1.08
CA TRP A 157 18.04 -59.66 -0.22
C TRP A 157 18.50 -58.22 -0.44
N ALA A 158 19.69 -58.02 -1.00
CA ALA A 158 20.26 -56.72 -1.27
C ALA A 158 20.72 -56.65 -2.72
N ASP A 159 20.34 -55.57 -3.40
CA ASP A 159 20.79 -55.21 -4.74
C ASP A 159 22.20 -54.60 -4.66
N GLU A 160 23.11 -55.00 -5.56
CA GLU A 160 24.43 -54.38 -5.69
C GLU A 160 24.37 -53.09 -6.56
N GLY A 161 23.26 -52.85 -7.27
CA GLY A 161 23.01 -51.64 -8.06
C GLY A 161 22.06 -50.63 -7.40
N MET A 162 22.12 -49.35 -7.81
CA MET A 162 21.16 -48.32 -7.38
C MET A 162 19.79 -48.53 -8.05
N GLY A 163 18.94 -49.38 -7.46
CA GLY A 163 17.48 -49.35 -7.70
C GLY A 163 17.00 -49.98 -9.01
N GLU A 164 17.78 -50.84 -9.66
CA GLU A 164 17.37 -51.47 -10.93
C GLU A 164 16.12 -52.37 -10.78
N HIS A 165 15.83 -52.82 -9.57
CA HIS A 165 14.69 -53.68 -9.23
C HIS A 165 13.50 -52.92 -8.62
N GLY A 166 13.57 -51.58 -8.52
CA GLY A 166 12.51 -50.75 -7.95
C GLY A 166 12.33 -50.90 -6.42
N THR A 167 13.33 -51.44 -5.72
CA THR A 167 13.35 -51.61 -4.26
C THR A 167 14.65 -51.07 -3.66
N PHE A 168 14.57 -50.44 -2.49
CA PHE A 168 15.70 -50.08 -1.65
C PHE A 168 16.16 -51.25 -0.78
N ASN A 169 17.47 -51.29 -0.49
CA ASN A 169 18.05 -52.28 0.40
C ASN A 169 17.63 -52.00 1.85
N TYR A 170 17.18 -53.04 2.56
CA TYR A 170 16.92 -52.93 3.99
C TYR A 170 18.21 -53.06 4.81
N GLU A 171 18.61 -51.98 5.48
CA GLU A 171 19.85 -51.88 6.26
C GLU A 171 19.62 -52.01 7.78
N GLY A 172 18.71 -52.88 8.20
CA GLY A 172 18.47 -53.20 9.62
C GLY A 172 17.38 -52.37 10.29
N ASP A 173 17.09 -51.16 9.79
CA ASP A 173 15.88 -50.39 10.06
C ASP A 173 15.50 -49.46 8.89
N VAL A 174 14.26 -48.97 8.87
CA VAL A 174 13.78 -47.93 7.96
C VAL A 174 13.43 -46.68 8.75
N PRO A 175 14.16 -45.57 8.56
CA PRO A 175 13.80 -44.30 9.19
C PRO A 175 12.57 -43.69 8.50
N LEU A 176 11.52 -43.42 9.26
CA LEU A 176 10.39 -42.60 8.81
C LEU A 176 10.77 -41.13 9.00
N SER A 177 11.28 -40.50 7.95
CA SER A 177 11.73 -39.10 7.96
C SER A 177 10.75 -38.16 7.26
N VAL A 178 10.65 -36.93 7.76
CA VAL A 178 10.00 -35.79 7.08
C VAL A 178 11.05 -34.74 6.77
N ILE A 179 10.98 -34.18 5.55
CA ILE A 179 11.83 -33.07 5.10
C ILE A 179 10.96 -31.80 5.08
N SER A 180 11.45 -30.75 5.74
CA SER A 180 10.81 -29.45 5.81
C SER A 180 11.78 -28.38 5.32
N GLU A 181 11.40 -27.58 4.33
CA GLU A 181 12.21 -26.45 3.90
C GLU A 181 12.01 -25.30 4.89
N VAL A 182 13.11 -24.79 5.43
CA VAL A 182 13.09 -23.71 6.42
C VAL A 182 14.06 -22.59 6.06
N MET A 183 13.63 -21.35 6.27
CA MET A 183 14.44 -20.17 5.97
C MET A 183 15.48 -19.94 7.10
N LEU A 184 16.72 -19.69 6.69
CA LEU A 184 17.84 -19.31 7.54
C LEU A 184 18.15 -17.82 7.35
N ALA A 185 18.25 -17.08 8.45
CA ALA A 185 18.62 -15.66 8.44
C ALA A 185 19.76 -15.36 9.41
N GLY A 186 20.67 -14.47 9.01
CA GLY A 186 21.70 -13.90 9.87
C GLY A 186 21.24 -12.62 10.55
N VAL A 187 21.54 -12.48 11.84
CA VAL A 187 21.25 -11.29 12.65
C VAL A 187 22.48 -10.87 13.45
N ASP A 188 22.59 -9.58 13.76
CA ASP A 188 23.56 -9.09 14.74
C ASP A 188 22.97 -9.30 16.15
N PRO A 189 23.51 -10.20 16.99
CA PRO A 189 22.87 -10.57 18.25
C PRO A 189 22.64 -9.39 19.19
N GLU A 190 23.62 -8.50 19.35
CA GLU A 190 23.51 -7.36 20.26
C GLU A 190 22.46 -6.35 19.75
N ALA A 191 22.50 -6.04 18.46
CA ALA A 191 21.56 -5.11 17.86
C ALA A 191 20.14 -5.68 17.79
N GLU A 192 19.99 -6.98 17.52
CA GLU A 192 18.68 -7.65 17.49
C GLU A 192 18.06 -7.70 18.88
N ASN A 193 18.86 -7.99 19.91
CA ASN A 193 18.39 -7.96 21.29
C ASN A 193 17.93 -6.56 21.70
N ALA A 194 18.67 -5.51 21.34
CA ALA A 194 18.27 -4.12 21.57
C ALA A 194 17.02 -3.70 20.76
N LEU A 195 16.74 -4.37 19.65
CA LEU A 195 15.59 -4.09 18.81
C LEU A 195 14.31 -4.76 19.34
N VAL A 196 14.35 -6.09 19.52
CA VAL A 196 13.17 -6.95 19.77
C VAL A 196 13.27 -7.81 21.04
N GLY A 197 14.33 -7.68 21.83
CA GLY A 197 14.49 -8.46 23.08
C GLY A 197 14.70 -9.96 22.84
N LEU A 198 15.41 -10.33 21.76
CA LEU A 198 15.57 -11.73 21.34
C LEU A 198 16.17 -12.64 22.44
N GLU A 199 17.08 -12.14 23.27
CA GLU A 199 17.68 -12.90 24.37
C GLU A 199 16.61 -13.33 25.40
N GLY A 200 15.68 -12.43 25.74
CA GLY A 200 14.57 -12.71 26.65
C GLY A 200 13.52 -13.68 26.09
N ALA A 201 13.54 -13.92 24.77
CA ALA A 201 12.67 -14.88 24.09
C ALA A 201 13.25 -16.31 24.06
N VAL A 202 14.53 -16.50 24.42
CA VAL A 202 15.16 -17.83 24.51
C VAL A 202 14.48 -18.65 25.61
N VAL A 203 14.12 -19.88 25.29
CA VAL A 203 13.38 -20.78 26.19
C VAL A 203 14.34 -21.44 27.18
N GLU A 204 14.01 -21.41 28.46
CA GLU A 204 14.71 -22.16 29.51
C GLU A 204 14.42 -23.67 29.38
N GLY A 205 15.46 -24.50 29.31
CA GLY A 205 15.38 -25.94 29.03
C GLY A 205 16.22 -26.30 27.81
N TYR A 206 16.20 -27.55 27.36
CA TYR A 206 16.84 -27.94 26.09
C TYR A 206 18.34 -27.62 25.95
N ASN A 207 19.12 -27.56 27.04
CA ASN A 207 20.52 -27.08 27.02
C ASN A 207 20.70 -25.78 26.20
N SER A 208 19.65 -24.95 26.15
CA SER A 208 19.50 -23.78 25.29
C SER A 208 20.14 -22.56 25.93
N ARG A 209 20.88 -21.80 25.13
CA ARG A 209 21.44 -20.50 25.51
C ARG A 209 21.42 -19.51 24.33
N TYR A 210 21.50 -18.23 24.65
CA TYR A 210 21.70 -17.19 23.65
C TYR A 210 23.14 -17.20 23.10
N PHE A 211 23.38 -16.45 22.02
CA PHE A 211 24.70 -16.32 21.39
C PHE A 211 25.70 -15.67 22.35
N GLU A 212 26.93 -16.21 22.39
CA GLU A 212 28.07 -15.69 23.15
C GLU A 212 29.16 -15.17 22.18
N GLU A 213 30.04 -14.29 22.65
CA GLU A 213 31.12 -13.68 21.83
C GLU A 213 32.09 -14.71 21.21
N ASN A 214 32.15 -15.92 21.78
CA ASN A 214 32.97 -17.04 21.28
C ASN A 214 32.27 -17.89 20.21
N ASP A 215 30.97 -17.69 19.97
CA ASP A 215 30.21 -18.44 18.96
C ASP A 215 30.49 -17.87 17.56
N LYS A 216 31.67 -18.18 17.03
CA LYS A 216 32.11 -17.71 15.70
C LYS A 216 31.95 -18.79 14.66
N ALA A 217 31.56 -18.38 13.46
CA ALA A 217 31.52 -19.28 12.32
C ALA A 217 32.95 -19.70 11.91
N THR A 218 33.10 -20.96 11.51
CA THR A 218 34.39 -21.52 11.08
C THR A 218 34.23 -22.15 9.70
N GLN A 219 35.20 -21.94 8.82
CA GLN A 219 35.20 -22.55 7.49
C GLN A 219 36.26 -23.65 7.45
N SER A 220 35.86 -24.82 6.99
CA SER A 220 36.75 -25.95 6.73
C SER A 220 36.75 -26.21 5.23
N GLN A 221 37.94 -26.31 4.64
CA GLN A 221 38.09 -26.64 3.23
C GLN A 221 38.28 -28.14 3.08
N PHE A 222 37.39 -28.79 2.33
CA PHE A 222 37.47 -30.20 1.96
C PHE A 222 37.57 -30.26 0.43
N GLU A 223 38.78 -30.54 -0.10
CA GLU A 223 39.06 -30.55 -1.53
C GLU A 223 38.72 -29.21 -2.22
N GLU A 224 37.88 -29.20 -3.27
CA GLU A 224 37.38 -27.99 -3.95
C GLU A 224 36.15 -27.36 -3.27
N MET A 225 35.65 -27.94 -2.16
CA MET A 225 34.42 -27.51 -1.49
C MET A 225 34.69 -26.82 -0.14
N VAL A 226 33.93 -25.77 0.15
CA VAL A 226 33.99 -25.02 1.42
C VAL A 226 32.77 -25.36 2.27
N GLU A 227 33.01 -25.92 3.46
CA GLU A 227 31.98 -26.16 4.47
C GLU A 227 32.04 -25.07 5.54
N THR A 228 30.91 -24.41 5.81
CA THR A 228 30.83 -23.35 6.82
C THR A 228 30.05 -23.82 8.04
N ASN A 229 30.72 -23.95 9.18
CA ASN A 229 30.10 -24.26 10.46
C ASN A 229 29.59 -22.98 11.12
N ILE A 230 28.29 -22.94 11.43
CA ILE A 230 27.57 -21.74 11.88
C ILE A 230 26.80 -22.00 13.19
N PRO A 231 26.84 -21.06 14.16
CA PRO A 231 26.00 -21.15 15.36
C PRO A 231 24.56 -20.78 15.02
N VAL A 232 23.57 -21.50 15.58
CA VAL A 232 22.15 -21.31 15.22
C VAL A 232 21.24 -21.28 16.45
N LEU A 233 20.24 -20.40 16.41
CA LEU A 233 19.05 -20.42 17.27
C LEU A 233 17.83 -20.89 16.47
N LEU A 234 17.06 -21.83 17.02
CA LEU A 234 15.87 -22.40 16.39
C LEU A 234 14.58 -21.81 16.95
N SER A 235 13.59 -21.57 16.10
CA SER A 235 12.23 -21.24 16.53
C SER A 235 11.51 -22.50 17.07
N ASN A 236 10.78 -22.37 18.17
CA ASN A 236 9.93 -23.47 18.70
C ASN A 236 8.51 -23.53 18.07
N VAL A 237 8.13 -22.58 17.21
CA VAL A 237 6.81 -22.52 16.59
C VAL A 237 6.90 -22.84 15.11
N ASP A 238 6.22 -23.88 14.65
CA ASP A 238 5.94 -24.11 13.23
C ASP A 238 4.62 -23.44 12.82
N PHE A 239 4.62 -22.79 11.65
CA PHE A 239 3.49 -22.04 11.12
C PHE A 239 2.77 -22.78 9.98
N VAL A 240 3.22 -23.99 9.64
CA VAL A 240 2.56 -24.88 8.67
C VAL A 240 1.65 -25.86 9.39
N GLU A 241 0.48 -26.11 8.79
CA GLU A 241 -0.43 -27.16 9.22
C GLU A 241 -0.44 -28.30 8.19
N SER A 242 0.31 -29.35 8.50
CA SER A 242 0.25 -30.62 7.77
C SER A 242 0.15 -31.85 8.67
N LYS A 243 -0.35 -32.95 8.09
CA LYS A 243 -0.41 -34.29 8.70
C LYS A 243 0.26 -35.30 7.78
N GLN A 244 1.22 -36.03 8.32
CA GLN A 244 1.91 -37.10 7.63
C GLN A 244 1.36 -38.46 8.07
N PHE A 245 1.17 -39.35 7.11
CA PHE A 245 0.74 -40.72 7.29
C PHE A 245 1.79 -41.64 6.68
N TYR A 246 2.20 -42.65 7.44
CA TYR A 246 3.05 -43.73 6.96
C TYR A 246 2.30 -45.03 7.13
N ASN A 247 2.12 -45.77 6.04
CA ASN A 247 1.46 -47.06 6.04
C ASN A 247 2.42 -48.14 5.54
N ILE A 248 2.61 -49.19 6.35
CA ILE A 248 3.60 -50.24 6.09
C ILE A 248 2.88 -51.53 5.77
N THR A 249 3.05 -52.00 4.53
CA THR A 249 2.40 -53.20 4.00
C THR A 249 3.44 -54.22 3.56
N LYS A 250 3.30 -55.49 3.97
CA LYS A 250 4.09 -56.60 3.41
C LYS A 250 3.39 -57.14 2.17
N LEU A 251 4.06 -57.08 1.02
CA LEU A 251 3.47 -57.50 -0.25
C LEU A 251 3.35 -59.03 -0.32
N ASP A 252 2.24 -59.53 -0.89
CA ASP A 252 1.98 -60.97 -1.08
C ASP A 252 2.76 -61.51 -2.30
N ILE A 253 4.10 -61.47 -2.18
CA ILE A 253 5.04 -61.93 -3.19
C ILE A 253 5.86 -63.07 -2.60
N SER A 254 5.95 -64.19 -3.32
CA SER A 254 6.74 -65.33 -2.88
C SER A 254 8.24 -64.98 -2.85
N PHE A 255 8.82 -64.95 -1.64
CA PHE A 255 10.22 -64.57 -1.41
C PHE A 255 11.07 -65.63 -0.67
N PRO A 256 11.00 -66.93 -1.05
CA PRO A 256 11.78 -67.99 -0.40
C PRO A 256 13.27 -67.86 -0.73
N VAL A 257 14.14 -68.20 0.23
CA VAL A 257 15.62 -68.05 0.15
C VAL A 257 16.21 -68.63 -1.15
N GLU A 258 15.66 -69.73 -1.66
CA GLU A 258 16.17 -70.46 -2.82
C GLU A 258 15.80 -69.82 -4.18
N GLU A 259 14.81 -68.92 -4.22
CA GLU A 259 14.30 -68.32 -5.47
C GLU A 259 14.32 -66.78 -5.49
N ARG A 260 14.89 -66.12 -4.46
CA ARG A 260 14.88 -64.65 -4.31
C ARG A 260 15.41 -63.90 -5.53
N ASP A 261 16.55 -64.33 -6.07
CA ASP A 261 17.17 -63.68 -7.24
C ASP A 261 16.26 -63.76 -8.48
N LYS A 262 15.52 -64.87 -8.64
CA LYS A 262 14.55 -65.02 -9.74
C LYS A 262 13.32 -64.14 -9.53
N THR A 263 12.86 -64.01 -8.28
CA THR A 263 11.74 -63.13 -7.94
C THR A 263 12.09 -61.68 -8.21
N MET A 264 13.29 -61.23 -7.82
CA MET A 264 13.75 -59.86 -8.07
C MET A 264 13.95 -59.58 -9.56
N GLU A 265 14.60 -60.47 -10.31
CA GLU A 265 14.74 -60.31 -11.76
C GLU A 265 13.37 -60.28 -12.47
N SER A 266 12.41 -61.10 -12.01
CA SER A 266 11.03 -61.04 -12.52
C SER A 266 10.33 -59.73 -12.20
N ILE A 267 10.63 -59.06 -11.08
CA ILE A 267 10.05 -57.75 -10.73
C ILE A 267 10.61 -56.68 -11.67
N LYS A 268 11.92 -56.70 -11.91
CA LYS A 268 12.60 -55.82 -12.88
C LYS A 268 12.03 -55.98 -14.29
N GLU A 269 11.91 -57.21 -14.79
CA GLU A 269 11.32 -57.48 -16.12
C GLU A 269 9.86 -57.02 -16.26
N LYS A 270 9.09 -57.00 -15.16
CA LYS A 270 7.68 -56.60 -15.14
C LYS A 270 7.45 -55.10 -14.92
N GLY A 271 8.51 -54.29 -14.86
CA GLY A 271 8.42 -52.83 -14.71
C GLY A 271 8.71 -52.32 -13.30
N GLY A 272 9.36 -53.10 -12.44
CA GLY A 272 9.89 -52.68 -11.14
C GLY A 272 8.81 -52.10 -10.22
N GLU A 273 8.98 -50.83 -9.85
CA GLU A 273 8.08 -50.07 -8.99
C GLU A 273 6.61 -50.11 -9.47
N GLN A 274 6.38 -49.95 -10.78
CA GLN A 274 5.03 -49.98 -11.36
C GLN A 274 4.32 -51.33 -11.23
N TYR A 275 5.09 -52.42 -11.09
CA TYR A 275 4.55 -53.75 -10.82
C TYR A 275 4.23 -53.91 -9.33
N LEU A 276 5.10 -53.39 -8.45
CA LEU A 276 4.95 -53.43 -7.00
C LEU A 276 3.75 -52.59 -6.51
N ASP A 277 3.49 -51.44 -7.13
CA ASP A 277 2.31 -50.60 -6.85
C ASP A 277 0.98 -51.36 -6.99
N LYS A 278 0.93 -52.35 -7.89
CA LYS A 278 -0.28 -53.13 -8.20
C LYS A 278 -0.43 -54.38 -7.34
N GLN A 279 0.56 -54.72 -6.53
CA GLN A 279 0.49 -55.92 -5.68
C GLN A 279 -0.30 -55.62 -4.39
N GLU A 280 -1.10 -56.61 -3.99
CA GLU A 280 -1.79 -56.61 -2.71
C GLU A 280 -0.84 -57.09 -1.60
N GLY A 281 -1.18 -56.79 -0.35
CA GLY A 281 -0.36 -57.16 0.80
C GLY A 281 -1.10 -57.01 2.13
N GLU A 282 -0.46 -57.45 3.20
CA GLU A 282 -0.96 -57.37 4.57
C GLU A 282 -0.42 -56.10 5.24
N GLU A 283 -1.32 -55.24 5.73
CA GLU A 283 -0.97 -54.06 6.53
C GLU A 283 -0.39 -54.52 7.87
N ILE A 284 0.82 -54.07 8.18
CA ILE A 284 1.53 -54.42 9.41
C ILE A 284 1.32 -53.34 10.46
N GLU A 285 1.59 -52.09 10.07
CA GLU A 285 1.62 -50.97 11.01
C GLU A 285 1.41 -49.65 10.26
N SER A 286 0.79 -48.69 10.94
CA SER A 286 0.58 -47.34 10.43
C SER A 286 0.91 -46.29 11.50
N TYR A 287 1.51 -45.19 11.05
CA TYR A 287 1.89 -44.05 11.87
C TYR A 287 1.27 -42.78 11.33
N SER A 288 0.90 -41.87 12.23
CA SER A 288 0.46 -40.52 11.88
C SER A 288 1.15 -39.51 12.77
N PHE A 289 1.65 -38.45 12.15
CA PHE A 289 2.32 -37.35 12.83
C PHE A 289 1.75 -36.04 12.32
N THR A 290 1.64 -35.05 13.20
CA THR A 290 1.37 -33.66 12.80
C THR A 290 2.69 -32.92 12.59
N SER A 291 2.69 -31.93 11.71
CA SER A 291 3.76 -30.91 11.55
C SER A 291 4.30 -30.39 12.89
N LYS A 292 3.41 -30.06 13.83
CA LYS A 292 3.80 -29.63 15.19
C LYS A 292 4.57 -30.71 15.96
N GLU A 293 4.08 -31.95 15.97
CA GLU A 293 4.77 -33.08 16.63
C GLU A 293 6.11 -33.40 15.96
N ALA A 294 6.18 -33.28 14.63
CA ALA A 294 7.40 -33.44 13.86
C ALA A 294 8.45 -32.37 14.24
N HIS A 295 8.03 -31.10 14.35
CA HIS A 295 8.90 -29.99 14.77
C HIS A 295 9.35 -30.12 16.23
N GLU A 296 8.46 -30.54 17.15
CA GLU A 296 8.83 -30.80 18.54
C GLU A 296 9.86 -31.95 18.66
N LYS A 297 9.67 -33.03 17.88
CA LYS A 297 10.65 -34.13 17.78
C LYS A 297 11.98 -33.66 17.20
N TYR A 298 11.95 -32.81 16.16
CA TYR A 298 13.14 -32.24 15.55
C TYR A 298 13.99 -31.50 16.59
N ILE A 299 13.38 -30.55 17.32
CA ILE A 299 14.05 -29.78 18.37
C ILE A 299 14.65 -30.71 19.42
N LYS A 300 13.87 -31.70 19.88
CA LYS A 300 14.31 -32.65 20.91
C LYS A 300 15.51 -33.50 20.45
N ASN A 301 15.48 -33.99 19.21
CA ASN A 301 16.52 -34.86 18.65
C ASN A 301 17.85 -34.13 18.46
N ILE A 302 17.82 -32.84 18.12
CA ILE A 302 19.05 -32.04 17.98
C ILE A 302 19.63 -31.66 19.34
N VAL A 303 18.77 -31.26 20.27
CA VAL A 303 19.18 -30.76 21.57
C VAL A 303 19.75 -31.85 22.47
N ASP A 304 19.19 -33.05 22.44
CA ASP A 304 19.65 -34.21 23.22
C ASP A 304 19.99 -35.38 22.29
N PRO A 305 21.21 -35.40 21.72
CA PRO A 305 21.63 -36.46 20.81
C PRO A 305 21.78 -37.84 21.47
N SER A 306 21.58 -37.96 22.80
CA SER A 306 22.04 -39.12 23.58
C SER A 306 21.06 -40.28 23.71
N ALA A 307 19.85 -40.23 23.12
CA ALA A 307 18.82 -41.23 23.41
C ALA A 307 18.61 -42.34 22.37
N ASN A 308 18.88 -42.15 21.06
CA ASN A 308 18.80 -43.20 20.00
C ASN A 308 19.10 -42.68 18.58
N GLY A 309 19.60 -41.45 18.41
CA GLY A 309 19.63 -40.78 17.11
C GLY A 309 20.97 -40.93 16.39
N SER A 310 20.95 -41.51 15.19
CA SER A 310 21.96 -41.24 14.18
C SER A 310 22.21 -39.73 14.13
N ARG A 311 23.48 -39.31 14.16
CA ARG A 311 23.84 -37.97 13.68
C ARG A 311 23.26 -37.88 12.27
N LEU A 312 22.26 -37.03 12.05
CA LEU A 312 21.81 -36.70 10.70
C LEU A 312 23.04 -36.16 9.97
N ALA A 313 23.60 -37.02 9.12
CA ALA A 313 24.73 -36.73 8.26
C ALA A 313 24.18 -36.16 6.96
N LEU A 314 23.65 -34.93 7.03
CA LEU A 314 23.45 -34.11 5.85
C LEU A 314 23.91 -32.72 6.27
N ASP A 315 25.05 -32.30 5.72
CA ASP A 315 25.51 -30.91 5.79
C ASP A 315 24.53 -30.09 4.92
N PRO A 316 23.56 -29.34 5.50
CA PRO A 316 22.51 -28.69 4.72
C PRO A 316 23.12 -27.80 3.65
N ILE A 317 22.58 -27.88 2.44
CA ILE A 317 23.03 -27.09 1.30
C ILE A 317 22.02 -25.98 1.06
N VAL A 318 22.48 -24.73 1.11
CA VAL A 318 21.67 -23.59 0.65
C VAL A 318 21.81 -23.51 -0.86
N LEU A 319 20.77 -23.95 -1.58
CA LEU A 319 20.70 -23.87 -3.04
C LEU A 319 20.01 -22.60 -3.51
N PHE A 320 19.03 -22.13 -2.73
CA PHE A 320 18.07 -21.14 -3.15
C PHE A 320 18.08 -19.89 -2.28
N LYS A 321 18.03 -18.73 -2.93
CA LYS A 321 17.94 -17.41 -2.31
C LYS A 321 16.49 -17.01 -2.04
N ALA A 322 16.31 -16.10 -1.08
CA ALA A 322 15.03 -15.44 -0.89
C ALA A 322 14.71 -14.50 -2.07
N SER A 323 13.41 -14.33 -2.34
CA SER A 323 12.92 -13.49 -3.44
C SER A 323 11.58 -12.84 -3.08
N PRO A 324 11.31 -11.60 -3.54
CA PRO A 324 10.06 -10.90 -3.27
C PRO A 324 8.92 -11.43 -4.14
N VAL A 325 7.69 -11.00 -3.81
CA VAL A 325 6.51 -11.16 -4.66
C VAL A 325 6.33 -9.87 -5.44
N GLU A 326 6.07 -9.95 -6.75
CA GLU A 326 5.78 -8.76 -7.56
C GLU A 326 4.29 -8.47 -7.62
N TYR A 327 3.93 -7.20 -7.44
CA TYR A 327 2.53 -6.74 -7.46
C TYR A 327 2.27 -5.75 -8.60
N ARG A 328 1.03 -5.74 -9.11
CA ARG A 328 0.51 -4.68 -9.99
C ARG A 328 -0.84 -4.15 -9.51
N PRO A 329 -1.14 -2.84 -9.64
CA PRO A 329 -2.44 -2.29 -9.25
C PRO A 329 -3.55 -2.79 -10.18
N VAL A 330 -4.70 -3.15 -9.60
CA VAL A 330 -5.91 -3.58 -10.33
C VAL A 330 -7.16 -2.97 -9.71
N SER A 331 -8.28 -2.97 -10.42
CA SER A 331 -9.55 -2.48 -9.88
C SER A 331 -10.16 -3.49 -8.91
N SER A 332 -10.58 -2.99 -7.75
CA SER A 332 -11.28 -3.82 -6.75
C SER A 332 -12.67 -4.22 -7.25
N PRO A 333 -13.08 -5.49 -7.07
CA PRO A 333 -14.45 -5.93 -7.35
C PRO A 333 -15.46 -5.33 -6.35
N PHE A 334 -15.00 -4.95 -5.15
CA PHE A 334 -15.82 -4.34 -4.10
C PHE A 334 -15.15 -3.07 -3.56
N PRO A 335 -15.10 -1.99 -4.36
CA PRO A 335 -14.43 -0.74 -3.98
C PRO A 335 -15.08 -0.05 -2.78
N GLU A 336 -16.35 -0.36 -2.50
CA GLU A 336 -17.04 0.12 -1.31
C GLU A 336 -16.39 -0.38 -0.01
N ARG A 337 -15.82 -1.59 0.02
CA ARG A 337 -15.15 -2.12 1.23
C ARG A 337 -13.63 -2.04 1.13
N TRP A 338 -13.09 -2.36 -0.03
CA TRP A 338 -11.66 -2.38 -0.30
C TRP A 338 -11.37 -1.50 -1.52
N PRO A 339 -11.10 -0.20 -1.32
CA PRO A 339 -10.79 0.68 -2.44
C PRO A 339 -9.46 0.32 -3.13
N PHE A 340 -8.51 -0.27 -2.40
CA PHE A 340 -7.20 -0.65 -2.93
C PHE A 340 -7.14 -2.15 -3.22
N ALA A 341 -6.72 -2.48 -4.44
CA ALA A 341 -6.58 -3.84 -4.93
C ALA A 341 -5.32 -3.98 -5.80
N TYR A 342 -4.62 -5.09 -5.62
CA TYR A 342 -3.39 -5.45 -6.34
C TYR A 342 -3.48 -6.88 -6.82
N GLU A 343 -2.68 -7.24 -7.82
CA GLU A 343 -2.57 -8.60 -8.32
C GLU A 343 -1.12 -9.05 -8.30
N VAL A 344 -0.92 -10.30 -7.87
CA VAL A 344 0.39 -10.96 -7.88
C VAL A 344 0.76 -11.35 -9.31
N LYS A 345 2.00 -11.11 -9.71
CA LYS A 345 2.55 -11.60 -10.98
C LYS A 345 3.24 -12.95 -10.80
N PRO A 346 2.73 -14.05 -11.39
CA PRO A 346 3.44 -15.31 -11.42
C PRO A 346 4.75 -15.21 -12.22
N TYR A 347 5.72 -16.02 -11.81
CA TYR A 347 7.03 -16.17 -12.41
C TYR A 347 7.15 -17.55 -13.09
N LEU A 348 7.61 -17.56 -14.34
CA LEU A 348 7.89 -18.79 -15.08
C LEU A 348 9.31 -19.26 -14.77
N ILE A 349 9.44 -20.51 -14.29
CA ILE A 349 10.73 -21.10 -13.97
C ILE A 349 11.42 -21.54 -15.28
N PRO A 350 12.65 -21.06 -15.55
CA PRO A 350 13.42 -21.48 -16.72
C PRO A 350 13.61 -23.01 -16.85
N ASP A 351 13.69 -23.53 -18.08
CA ASP A 351 13.70 -24.97 -18.35
C ASP A 351 14.93 -25.72 -17.80
N ASP A 352 16.03 -24.99 -17.59
CA ASP A 352 17.31 -25.45 -17.04
C ASP A 352 17.26 -25.73 -15.53
N VAL A 353 16.28 -25.17 -14.82
CA VAL A 353 16.08 -25.42 -13.38
C VAL A 353 15.20 -26.67 -13.21
N GLN A 354 15.77 -27.74 -12.64
CA GLN A 354 15.08 -29.02 -12.42
C GLN A 354 14.14 -28.98 -11.20
N LEU A 355 13.13 -28.11 -11.22
CA LEU A 355 12.04 -28.12 -10.25
C LEU A 355 10.82 -28.86 -10.83
N LEU A 356 10.06 -29.52 -9.96
CA LEU A 356 8.83 -30.24 -10.33
C LEU A 356 7.74 -29.27 -10.83
N GLU A 357 7.73 -28.05 -10.31
CA GLU A 357 6.80 -26.98 -10.72
C GLU A 357 7.46 -26.06 -11.77
N ARG A 358 6.68 -25.64 -12.78
CA ARG A 358 7.15 -24.77 -13.87
C ARG A 358 6.79 -23.30 -13.66
N GLU A 359 5.91 -22.99 -12.72
CA GLU A 359 5.48 -21.64 -12.39
C GLU A 359 5.44 -21.48 -10.88
N ALA A 360 5.75 -20.27 -10.39
CA ALA A 360 5.75 -19.93 -8.97
C ALA A 360 5.25 -18.49 -8.76
N TYR A 361 4.94 -18.10 -7.52
CA TYR A 361 4.55 -16.71 -7.22
C TYR A 361 5.76 -15.82 -6.87
N ARG A 362 6.96 -16.41 -6.88
CA ARG A 362 8.23 -15.79 -6.51
C ARG A 362 9.32 -16.22 -7.48
N GLN A 363 10.29 -15.35 -7.68
CA GLN A 363 11.42 -15.63 -8.56
C GLN A 363 12.36 -16.67 -7.95
N VAL A 364 12.67 -17.75 -8.68
CA VAL A 364 13.62 -18.77 -8.24
C VAL A 364 15.05 -18.31 -8.54
N ASN A 365 15.83 -18.02 -7.49
CA ASN A 365 17.21 -17.55 -7.59
C ASN A 365 18.18 -18.56 -6.95
N LEU A 366 19.19 -19.01 -7.72
CA LEU A 366 20.20 -20.00 -7.29
C LEU A 366 21.50 -19.33 -6.79
N PHE A 367 22.28 -20.05 -5.98
CA PHE A 367 23.63 -19.61 -5.51
C PHE A 367 24.77 -19.77 -6.54
N GLY A 368 24.45 -20.17 -7.78
CA GLY A 368 25.37 -20.32 -8.91
C GLY A 368 24.66 -20.93 -10.13
N GLU A 369 25.39 -21.23 -11.20
CA GLU A 369 24.83 -21.86 -12.42
C GLU A 369 24.76 -23.39 -12.29
N ARG A 370 25.49 -24.00 -11.33
CA ARG A 370 25.53 -25.45 -11.11
C ARG A 370 25.04 -25.80 -9.71
N LEU A 371 24.43 -26.98 -9.57
CA LEU A 371 24.03 -27.55 -8.26
C LEU A 371 25.20 -27.69 -7.26
N GLN A 372 26.43 -27.79 -7.76
CA GLN A 372 27.65 -27.89 -6.93
C GLN A 372 28.06 -26.54 -6.31
N ASP A 373 27.51 -25.42 -6.79
CA ASP A 373 27.81 -24.06 -6.29
C ASP A 373 27.03 -23.72 -5.00
N GLY A 374 26.14 -24.62 -4.56
CA GLY A 374 25.37 -24.48 -3.32
C GLY A 374 26.26 -24.37 -2.08
N LYS A 375 25.80 -23.59 -1.09
CA LYS A 375 26.59 -23.34 0.13
C LYS A 375 26.37 -24.46 1.14
N ARG A 376 27.41 -25.26 1.41
CA ARG A 376 27.38 -26.31 2.43
C ARG A 376 27.55 -25.72 3.82
N LEU A 377 26.59 -26.02 4.69
CA LEU A 377 26.55 -25.53 6.04
C LEU A 377 26.66 -26.69 7.02
N ARG A 378 27.24 -26.42 8.17
CA ARG A 378 27.18 -27.28 9.34
C ARG A 378 26.54 -26.50 10.48
N LEU A 379 25.43 -27.01 11.01
CA LEU A 379 24.64 -26.29 12.00
C LEU A 379 25.08 -26.67 13.42
N ASP A 380 25.46 -25.66 14.21
CA ASP A 380 25.81 -25.79 15.63
C ASP A 380 24.72 -25.12 16.48
N ILE A 381 23.71 -25.90 16.86
CA ILE A 381 22.53 -25.39 17.56
C ILE A 381 22.91 -24.97 18.99
N LYS A 382 22.73 -23.68 19.30
CA LYS A 382 23.02 -23.09 20.62
C LYS A 382 21.81 -23.00 21.52
N GLY A 383 20.63 -22.83 20.93
CA GLY A 383 19.41 -22.65 21.69
C GLY A 383 18.15 -22.59 20.85
N VAL A 384 17.03 -22.46 21.55
CA VAL A 384 15.68 -22.41 21.02
C VAL A 384 15.00 -21.15 21.56
N TYR A 385 14.35 -20.38 20.70
CA TYR A 385 13.61 -19.18 21.08
C TYR A 385 12.12 -19.27 20.70
N ASP A 386 11.31 -18.49 21.41
CA ASP A 386 9.87 -18.38 21.19
C ASP A 386 9.52 -17.01 20.60
N PRO A 387 9.14 -16.93 19.31
CA PRO A 387 8.85 -15.66 18.66
C PRO A 387 7.69 -14.89 19.34
N THR A 388 6.78 -15.56 20.04
CA THR A 388 5.63 -14.91 20.70
C THR A 388 6.01 -14.07 21.92
N LYS A 389 7.21 -14.30 22.47
CA LYS A 389 7.78 -13.61 23.64
C LYS A 389 8.61 -12.37 23.27
N LEU A 390 8.79 -12.07 21.99
CA LEU A 390 9.53 -10.89 21.53
C LEU A 390 8.86 -9.57 21.98
N GLU A 391 9.69 -8.56 22.27
CA GLU A 391 9.27 -7.22 22.68
C GLU A 391 8.91 -6.34 21.47
N ILE A 392 7.89 -6.76 20.72
CA ILE A 392 7.37 -6.03 19.54
C ILE A 392 6.05 -5.32 19.83
N SER A 393 5.72 -4.29 19.04
CA SER A 393 4.41 -3.64 19.12
C SER A 393 3.31 -4.61 18.74
N LYS A 394 2.32 -4.81 19.62
CA LYS A 394 1.14 -5.68 19.41
C LYS A 394 -0.15 -4.88 19.16
N ASP A 395 -0.05 -3.57 18.93
CA ASP A 395 -1.20 -2.72 18.62
C ASP A 395 -1.57 -2.86 17.14
N PRO A 396 -2.75 -3.39 16.78
CA PRO A 396 -3.14 -3.62 15.38
C PRO A 396 -3.21 -2.36 14.52
N LEU A 397 -3.24 -1.16 15.12
CA LEU A 397 -3.29 0.12 14.38
C LEU A 397 -1.91 0.63 13.96
N THR A 398 -0.84 0.13 14.58
CA THR A 398 0.56 0.53 14.31
C THR A 398 1.55 -0.64 14.29
N GLU A 399 1.04 -1.86 14.25
CA GLU A 399 1.82 -3.07 14.05
C GLU A 399 2.54 -2.98 12.70
N LEU A 400 3.87 -2.99 12.73
CA LEU A 400 4.67 -3.22 11.55
C LEU A 400 4.87 -4.72 11.38
N PRO A 401 4.78 -5.28 10.15
CA PRO A 401 5.05 -6.68 9.91
C PRO A 401 6.47 -7.02 10.38
N MET A 402 6.58 -8.03 11.24
CA MET A 402 7.84 -8.61 11.71
C MET A 402 8.04 -9.95 11.00
N GLU A 403 8.13 -9.91 9.68
CA GLU A 403 8.10 -11.10 8.81
C GLU A 403 9.37 -11.98 8.93
N THR A 404 10.35 -11.50 9.69
CA THR A 404 11.49 -12.27 10.18
C THR A 404 11.08 -13.32 11.22
N TYR A 405 9.94 -13.15 11.90
CA TYR A 405 9.50 -13.97 13.04
C TYR A 405 8.10 -14.54 12.89
N PHE A 406 7.26 -13.92 12.05
CA PHE A 406 5.86 -14.32 11.83
C PHE A 406 5.54 -14.32 10.34
N PRO A 407 4.67 -15.20 9.84
CA PRO A 407 4.23 -15.13 8.44
C PRO A 407 3.38 -13.88 8.19
N ALA A 408 3.33 -13.44 6.92
CA ALA A 408 2.44 -12.37 6.49
C ALA A 408 0.96 -12.76 6.70
N LYS A 409 0.17 -11.88 7.32
CA LYS A 409 -1.27 -12.11 7.56
C LYS A 409 -2.05 -11.97 6.26
N SER A 410 -2.89 -12.95 5.96
CA SER A 410 -3.70 -12.97 4.74
C SER A 410 -5.00 -13.72 4.99
N ASN A 411 -6.14 -13.15 4.62
CA ASN A 411 -7.46 -13.80 4.76
C ASN A 411 -8.13 -13.95 3.40
N LEU A 412 -8.53 -15.17 3.03
CA LEU A 412 -9.37 -15.38 1.85
C LEU A 412 -10.76 -14.80 2.08
N VAL A 413 -11.15 -13.88 1.20
CA VAL A 413 -12.45 -13.18 1.29
C VAL A 413 -13.34 -13.45 0.09
N MET A 414 -12.78 -13.82 -1.06
CA MET A 414 -13.55 -14.31 -2.22
C MET A 414 -12.76 -15.41 -2.93
N ASP A 415 -13.49 -16.41 -3.43
CA ASP A 415 -12.91 -17.48 -4.26
C ASP A 415 -12.56 -16.99 -5.68
N GLU A 416 -12.02 -17.88 -6.53
CA GLU A 416 -11.67 -17.59 -7.92
C GLU A 416 -12.87 -17.10 -8.75
N ASP A 417 -14.06 -17.63 -8.47
CA ASP A 417 -15.33 -17.26 -9.11
C ASP A 417 -15.92 -15.92 -8.58
N GLN A 418 -15.18 -15.23 -7.70
CA GLN A 418 -15.59 -13.98 -7.03
C GLN A 418 -16.79 -14.14 -6.09
N ASN A 419 -17.09 -15.35 -5.63
CA ASN A 419 -18.08 -15.57 -4.59
C ASN A 419 -17.48 -15.21 -3.23
N PRO A 420 -18.17 -14.42 -2.39
CA PRO A 420 -17.69 -14.08 -1.06
C PRO A 420 -17.56 -15.31 -0.15
N VAL A 421 -16.40 -15.45 0.50
CA VAL A 421 -16.13 -16.47 1.52
C VAL A 421 -16.47 -15.88 2.89
N ASN A 422 -17.46 -16.46 3.59
CA ASN A 422 -17.94 -15.97 4.88
C ASN A 422 -18.21 -17.13 5.87
N PRO A 423 -17.51 -17.20 7.01
CA PRO A 423 -16.48 -16.27 7.47
C PRO A 423 -15.21 -16.31 6.59
N PRO A 424 -14.44 -15.20 6.49
CA PRO A 424 -13.14 -15.22 5.84
C PRO A 424 -12.24 -16.30 6.44
N VAL A 425 -11.46 -16.96 5.60
CA VAL A 425 -10.57 -18.05 5.99
C VAL A 425 -9.14 -17.51 6.10
N GLU A 426 -8.47 -17.73 7.23
CA GLU A 426 -7.06 -17.35 7.39
C GLU A 426 -6.18 -18.25 6.52
N MET A 427 -5.36 -17.64 5.67
CA MET A 427 -4.45 -18.35 4.79
C MET A 427 -3.14 -18.63 5.53
N MET A 428 -2.65 -19.86 5.44
CA MET A 428 -1.43 -20.32 6.10
C MET A 428 -0.30 -20.51 5.07
N PRO A 429 0.97 -20.31 5.47
CA PRO A 429 2.10 -20.69 4.63
C PRO A 429 2.12 -22.21 4.39
N THR A 430 2.73 -22.62 3.29
CA THR A 430 2.94 -24.02 2.93
C THR A 430 4.43 -24.40 3.03
N ASN A 431 4.76 -25.68 2.89
CA ASN A 431 6.15 -26.14 2.79
C ASN A 431 6.72 -25.90 1.37
N ASN A 432 6.43 -24.74 0.76
CA ASN A 432 6.92 -24.34 -0.55
C ASN A 432 7.56 -22.93 -0.44
N PRO A 433 8.89 -22.79 -0.61
CA PRO A 433 9.61 -21.53 -0.48
C PRO A 433 9.23 -20.48 -1.54
N TYR A 434 8.58 -20.89 -2.63
CA TYR A 434 8.15 -20.02 -3.73
C TYR A 434 6.62 -19.85 -3.82
N GLY A 435 5.91 -20.32 -2.79
CA GLY A 435 4.50 -20.08 -2.62
C GLY A 435 4.19 -18.60 -2.40
N PHE A 436 2.89 -18.26 -2.49
CA PHE A 436 2.40 -16.91 -2.22
C PHE A 436 2.75 -16.47 -0.79
N LEU A 437 2.44 -17.31 0.21
CA LEU A 437 2.85 -17.14 1.60
C LEU A 437 4.03 -18.05 1.92
N THR A 438 5.07 -17.49 2.51
CA THR A 438 6.29 -18.21 2.92
C THR A 438 6.38 -18.30 4.43
N LYS A 439 7.05 -19.34 4.92
CA LYS A 439 7.44 -19.44 6.33
C LYS A 439 8.39 -18.28 6.70
N PRO A 440 8.30 -17.71 7.91
CA PRO A 440 9.36 -16.83 8.40
C PRO A 440 10.67 -17.61 8.60
N PRO A 441 11.80 -16.91 8.76
CA PRO A 441 13.03 -17.50 9.29
C PRO A 441 12.78 -18.34 10.55
N MET A 442 13.00 -19.65 10.43
CA MET A 442 12.88 -20.60 11.54
C MET A 442 14.23 -20.88 12.20
N MET A 443 15.32 -20.50 11.52
CA MET A 443 16.68 -20.56 12.03
C MET A 443 17.32 -19.18 11.95
N LEU A 444 17.93 -18.74 13.06
CA LEU A 444 18.72 -17.52 13.11
C LEU A 444 20.18 -17.87 13.36
N THR A 445 21.09 -17.23 12.63
CA THR A 445 22.54 -17.32 12.84
C THR A 445 23.13 -15.92 13.05
N THR A 446 24.43 -15.83 13.34
CA THR A 446 25.09 -14.54 13.52
C THR A 446 25.38 -13.87 12.18
N LEU A 447 25.45 -12.54 12.16
CA LEU A 447 25.76 -11.79 10.95
C LEU A 447 27.15 -12.13 10.39
N GLU A 448 28.13 -12.36 11.27
CA GLU A 448 29.48 -12.85 10.89
C GLU A 448 29.39 -14.19 10.13
N ALA A 449 28.49 -15.08 10.55
CA ALA A 449 28.26 -16.34 9.86
C ALA A 449 27.64 -16.11 8.47
N ALA A 450 26.67 -15.20 8.37
CA ALA A 450 26.04 -14.85 7.10
C ALA A 450 27.04 -14.24 6.10
N GLU A 451 27.95 -13.38 6.55
CA GLU A 451 29.04 -12.82 5.74
C GLU A 451 29.91 -13.92 5.12
N LYS A 452 30.30 -14.92 5.91
CA LYS A 452 31.11 -16.06 5.42
C LYS A 452 30.37 -16.92 4.40
N VAL A 453 29.03 -16.99 4.47
CA VAL A 453 28.20 -17.80 3.57
C VAL A 453 27.87 -17.04 2.28
N LEU A 454 27.46 -15.78 2.39
CA LEU A 454 26.94 -14.96 1.30
C LEU A 454 28.02 -14.16 0.56
N GLY A 455 29.14 -13.84 1.20
CA GLY A 455 30.24 -13.06 0.60
C GLY A 455 30.17 -11.56 0.94
N GLU A 456 30.46 -10.71 -0.05
CA GLU A 456 30.75 -9.27 0.15
C GLU A 456 29.53 -8.41 0.53
N GLU A 457 28.32 -8.79 0.11
CA GLU A 457 27.07 -8.04 0.34
C GLU A 457 26.02 -8.88 1.11
N PRO A 458 26.29 -9.32 2.36
CA PRO A 458 25.46 -10.29 3.04
C PRO A 458 24.17 -9.71 3.61
N VAL A 459 24.09 -8.40 3.86
CA VAL A 459 22.95 -7.79 4.55
C VAL A 459 21.83 -7.51 3.55
N SER A 460 20.62 -7.99 3.85
CA SER A 460 19.41 -7.77 3.05
C SER A 460 18.70 -6.47 3.42
N SER A 461 18.67 -6.11 4.71
CA SER A 461 18.06 -4.87 5.19
C SER A 461 18.62 -4.46 6.55
N ILE A 462 18.51 -3.17 6.89
CA ILE A 462 18.91 -2.65 8.21
C ILE A 462 17.72 -1.94 8.86
N ARG A 463 17.31 -2.40 10.04
CA ARG A 463 16.26 -1.76 10.84
C ARG A 463 16.90 -0.81 11.85
N VAL A 464 16.54 0.47 11.78
CA VAL A 464 17.22 1.54 12.50
C VAL A 464 16.28 2.21 13.52
N LYS A 465 16.74 2.36 14.76
CA LYS A 465 16.16 3.26 15.78
C LYS A 465 16.99 4.54 15.85
N VAL A 466 16.31 5.67 15.92
CA VAL A 466 16.88 7.03 15.95
C VAL A 466 16.67 7.66 17.32
N LYS A 467 17.67 8.37 17.85
CA LYS A 467 17.63 8.99 19.18
C LYS A 467 16.70 10.22 19.23
N GLY A 468 15.93 10.35 20.30
CA GLY A 468 15.19 11.59 20.62
C GLY A 468 14.01 11.90 19.68
N VAL A 469 13.37 10.86 19.15
CA VAL A 469 12.16 10.97 18.31
C VAL A 469 10.91 10.42 19.01
N GLU A 470 10.92 10.31 20.35
CA GLU A 470 9.79 9.68 21.10
C GLU A 470 8.52 10.54 21.10
N THR A 471 8.65 11.83 20.82
CA THR A 471 7.52 12.77 20.75
C THR A 471 7.14 13.05 19.30
N MET A 472 5.84 12.98 18.98
CA MET A 472 5.31 13.27 17.66
C MET A 472 5.28 14.79 17.44
N ASN A 473 6.28 15.31 16.74
CA ASN A 473 6.38 16.73 16.41
C ASN A 473 7.20 16.96 15.12
N ASP A 474 7.23 18.21 14.67
CA ASP A 474 7.95 18.62 13.45
C ASP A 474 9.50 18.51 13.60
N GLU A 475 10.03 18.39 14.82
CA GLU A 475 11.47 18.24 15.10
C GLU A 475 11.91 16.77 14.95
N SER A 476 11.14 15.83 15.49
CA SER A 476 11.33 14.39 15.33
C SER A 476 11.26 13.98 13.87
N GLU A 477 10.28 14.50 13.10
CA GLU A 477 10.18 14.23 11.66
C GLU A 477 11.41 14.73 10.90
N LYS A 478 11.87 15.97 11.17
CA LYS A 478 13.08 16.50 10.55
C LYS A 478 14.32 15.69 10.90
N ARG A 479 14.39 15.16 12.11
CA ARG A 479 15.51 14.33 12.55
C ARG A 479 15.50 12.99 11.84
N LEU A 480 14.34 12.34 11.72
CA LEU A 480 14.18 11.10 10.95
C LEU A 480 14.57 11.33 9.49
N GLN A 481 14.09 12.41 8.88
CA GLN A 481 14.45 12.78 7.50
C GLN A 481 15.94 13.06 7.37
N ALA A 482 16.55 13.78 8.31
CA ALA A 482 17.98 14.08 8.27
C ALA A 482 18.83 12.81 8.36
N VAL A 483 18.45 11.85 9.20
CA VAL A 483 19.14 10.55 9.30
C VAL A 483 18.92 9.72 8.03
N ALA A 484 17.69 9.65 7.52
CA ALA A 484 17.36 8.99 6.25
C ALA A 484 18.20 9.56 5.10
N ASP A 485 18.14 10.87 4.86
CA ASP A 485 18.90 11.58 3.82
C ASP A 485 20.41 11.39 3.98
N GLN A 486 20.92 11.33 5.23
CA GLN A 486 22.33 11.10 5.50
C GLN A 486 22.73 9.67 5.11
N ILE A 487 21.93 8.66 5.48
CA ILE A 487 22.16 7.26 5.09
C ILE A 487 22.19 7.15 3.57
N GLU A 488 21.17 7.67 2.86
CA GLU A 488 21.11 7.57 1.39
C GLU A 488 22.31 8.24 0.72
N LYS A 489 22.72 9.41 1.22
CA LYS A 489 23.84 10.16 0.65
C LYS A 489 25.20 9.51 0.90
N GLU A 490 25.42 8.91 2.07
CA GLU A 490 26.71 8.33 2.45
C GLU A 490 26.87 6.89 1.94
N THR A 491 25.79 6.12 1.84
CA THR A 491 25.83 4.69 1.48
C THR A 491 25.31 4.38 0.08
N GLY A 492 24.49 5.26 -0.52
CA GLY A 492 23.80 5.00 -1.79
C GLY A 492 22.60 4.06 -1.68
N LEU A 493 22.25 3.63 -0.47
CA LEU A 493 21.09 2.79 -0.18
C LEU A 493 19.80 3.61 -0.17
N ILE A 494 18.64 2.95 -0.19
CA ILE A 494 17.34 3.60 -0.04
C ILE A 494 16.85 3.48 1.40
N THR A 495 16.10 4.48 1.86
CA THR A 495 15.55 4.51 3.21
C THR A 495 14.07 4.84 3.24
N ASP A 496 13.33 4.15 4.10
CA ASP A 496 11.91 4.43 4.35
C ASP A 496 11.68 4.67 5.84
N ILE A 497 11.06 5.81 6.17
CA ILE A 497 10.74 6.20 7.55
C ILE A 497 9.46 5.49 8.00
N THR A 498 9.59 4.37 8.70
CA THR A 498 8.43 3.57 9.14
C THR A 498 7.78 4.09 10.43
N LEU A 499 8.44 4.95 11.21
CA LEU A 499 7.81 5.54 12.41
C LEU A 499 6.59 6.39 12.05
N GLY A 500 5.45 6.08 12.65
CA GLY A 500 4.18 6.73 12.33
C GLY A 500 3.50 6.18 11.09
N SER A 501 3.88 5.00 10.61
CA SER A 501 3.13 4.25 9.59
C SER A 501 1.94 3.52 10.22
N SER A 502 0.96 3.14 9.40
CA SER A 502 -0.23 2.41 9.86
C SER A 502 -0.68 1.39 8.80
N PRO A 503 -1.24 0.24 9.21
CA PRO A 503 -1.83 -0.71 8.28
C PRO A 503 -2.96 -0.10 7.43
N GLN A 504 -2.91 -0.42 6.15
CA GLN A 504 -3.90 -0.15 5.13
C GLN A 504 -4.37 -1.50 4.56
N PRO A 505 -5.64 -1.89 4.77
CA PRO A 505 -6.17 -3.12 4.20
C PRO A 505 -6.24 -2.98 2.67
N ALA A 506 -5.73 -3.97 1.95
CA ALA A 506 -5.85 -4.05 0.50
C ALA A 506 -6.22 -5.46 0.07
N LEU A 507 -6.99 -5.55 -1.01
CA LEU A 507 -7.24 -6.81 -1.68
C LEU A 507 -6.04 -7.18 -2.55
N THR A 508 -5.69 -8.46 -2.54
CA THR A 508 -4.68 -9.03 -3.40
C THR A 508 -5.32 -10.18 -4.17
N HIS A 509 -5.34 -10.07 -5.49
CA HIS A 509 -5.73 -11.14 -6.39
C HIS A 509 -4.54 -12.06 -6.62
N VAL A 510 -4.72 -13.36 -6.41
CA VAL A 510 -3.71 -14.38 -6.61
C VAL A 510 -4.18 -15.31 -7.74
N PRO A 511 -3.68 -15.12 -8.97
CA PRO A 511 -4.16 -15.86 -10.14
C PRO A 511 -3.73 -17.32 -10.11
N GLY A 512 -4.46 -18.17 -10.85
CA GLY A 512 -4.10 -19.59 -11.03
C GLY A 512 -2.83 -19.78 -11.85
N LEU A 513 -2.04 -20.80 -11.47
CA LEU A 513 -0.90 -21.29 -12.23
C LEU A 513 -1.36 -22.34 -13.26
N LYS A 514 -0.57 -22.60 -14.30
CA LYS A 514 -0.92 -23.52 -15.39
C LYS A 514 -1.27 -24.92 -14.87
N GLY A 515 -2.55 -25.29 -15.03
CA GLY A 515 -3.09 -26.59 -14.59
C GLY A 515 -3.56 -26.63 -13.13
N LYS A 516 -3.54 -25.50 -12.41
CA LYS A 516 -4.08 -25.32 -11.05
C LYS A 516 -5.09 -24.17 -11.04
N GLU A 517 -6.10 -24.27 -10.18
CA GLU A 517 -7.04 -23.19 -9.90
C GLU A 517 -6.35 -22.06 -9.12
N GLY A 518 -6.88 -20.83 -9.24
CA GLY A 518 -6.40 -19.66 -8.53
C GLY A 518 -6.90 -19.64 -7.09
N ILE A 519 -6.14 -19.00 -6.19
CA ILE A 519 -6.57 -18.84 -4.80
C ILE A 519 -7.76 -17.85 -4.73
N GLY A 520 -7.83 -16.89 -5.65
CA GLY A 520 -8.86 -15.85 -5.70
C GLY A 520 -8.41 -14.56 -5.03
N TRP A 521 -9.26 -13.95 -4.21
CA TRP A 521 -8.99 -12.66 -3.59
C TRP A 521 -8.76 -12.77 -2.09
N VAL A 522 -7.57 -12.34 -1.66
CA VAL A 522 -7.16 -12.32 -0.26
C VAL A 522 -7.03 -10.88 0.26
N GLU A 523 -7.44 -10.65 1.49
CA GLU A 523 -7.23 -9.42 2.23
C GLU A 523 -5.87 -9.48 2.93
N GLN A 524 -4.95 -8.56 2.59
CA GLN A 524 -3.63 -8.42 3.21
C GLN A 524 -3.47 -7.04 3.85
N GLN A 525 -2.61 -6.97 4.87
CA GLN A 525 -2.27 -5.73 5.57
C GLN A 525 -1.03 -5.10 4.93
N TRP A 526 -1.23 -4.07 4.13
CA TRP A 526 -0.15 -3.27 3.56
C TRP A 526 0.18 -2.12 4.51
N ILE A 527 1.39 -1.54 4.45
CA ILE A 527 1.79 -0.49 5.40
C ILE A 527 1.89 0.86 4.70
N LYS A 528 1.04 1.81 5.09
CA LYS A 528 1.09 3.18 4.58
C LYS A 528 2.08 4.02 5.38
N ILE A 529 3.18 4.40 4.73
CA ILE A 529 4.28 5.17 5.32
C ILE A 529 3.81 6.58 5.70
N GLY A 530 4.25 7.06 6.87
CA GLY A 530 4.05 8.45 7.29
C GLY A 530 2.59 8.85 7.60
N SER A 531 1.71 7.85 7.80
CA SER A 531 0.28 8.04 8.05
C SER A 531 0.00 8.99 9.22
N SER A 532 0.58 8.73 10.39
CA SER A 532 0.39 9.53 11.61
C SER A 532 0.82 10.98 11.41
N MET A 533 1.95 11.22 10.75
CA MET A 533 2.45 12.59 10.52
C MET A 533 1.61 13.33 9.47
N THR A 534 1.14 12.62 8.45
CA THR A 534 0.19 13.17 7.47
C THR A 534 -1.12 13.56 8.15
N ILE A 535 -1.70 12.66 8.96
CA ILE A 535 -2.92 12.93 9.74
C ILE A 535 -2.68 14.11 10.70
N PHE A 536 -1.55 14.14 11.42
CA PHE A 536 -1.21 15.23 12.33
C PHE A 536 -1.12 16.58 11.61
N LYS A 537 -0.40 16.66 10.48
CA LYS A 537 -0.26 17.89 9.68
C LYS A 537 -1.60 18.33 9.12
N GLU A 538 -2.36 17.43 8.50
CA GLU A 538 -3.67 17.72 7.93
C GLU A 538 -4.67 18.15 9.01
N ALA A 539 -4.68 17.50 10.18
CA ALA A 539 -5.53 17.89 11.30
C ALA A 539 -5.11 19.25 11.87
N LYS A 540 -3.81 19.50 12.09
CA LYS A 540 -3.29 20.79 12.60
C LYS A 540 -3.62 21.94 11.65
N VAL A 541 -3.40 21.76 10.34
CA VAL A 541 -3.73 22.74 9.31
C VAL A 541 -5.25 22.92 9.22
N GLY A 542 -6.01 21.83 9.16
CA GLY A 542 -7.46 21.86 9.08
C GLY A 542 -8.09 22.57 10.27
N LEU A 543 -7.84 22.11 11.49
CA LEU A 543 -8.40 22.68 12.72
C LEU A 543 -8.01 24.15 12.92
N SER A 544 -6.76 24.53 12.63
CA SER A 544 -6.33 25.93 12.71
C SER A 544 -6.99 26.81 11.63
N ALA A 545 -7.13 26.30 10.40
CA ALA A 545 -7.84 27.00 9.32
C ALA A 545 -9.32 27.21 9.66
N ILE A 546 -9.96 26.25 10.32
CA ILE A 546 -11.36 26.37 10.79
C ILE A 546 -11.48 27.49 11.83
N ILE A 547 -10.63 27.50 12.85
CA ILE A 547 -10.62 28.56 13.88
C ILE A 547 -10.40 29.92 13.22
N ALA A 548 -9.38 30.05 12.36
CA ALA A 548 -9.06 31.29 11.67
C ALA A 548 -10.23 31.77 10.79
N SER A 549 -10.90 30.85 10.10
CA SER A 549 -12.08 31.13 9.28
C SER A 549 -13.22 31.70 10.12
N VAL A 550 -13.56 31.08 11.24
CA VAL A 550 -14.66 31.55 12.09
C VAL A 550 -14.35 32.90 12.74
N ILE A 551 -13.10 33.11 13.17
CA ILE A 551 -12.64 34.43 13.65
C ILE A 551 -12.79 35.48 12.53
N LEU A 552 -12.38 35.15 11.30
CA LEU A 552 -12.50 36.09 10.18
C LEU A 552 -13.96 36.42 9.86
N VAL A 553 -14.85 35.41 9.89
CA VAL A 553 -16.29 35.59 9.71
C VAL A 553 -16.87 36.49 10.81
N ALA A 554 -16.48 36.28 12.06
CA ALA A 554 -16.88 37.13 13.18
C ALA A 554 -16.41 38.58 12.98
N ILE A 555 -15.15 38.79 12.57
CA ILE A 555 -14.61 40.13 12.27
C ILE A 555 -15.42 40.80 11.16
N VAL A 556 -15.68 40.10 10.06
CA VAL A 556 -16.45 40.62 8.92
C VAL A 556 -17.87 40.97 9.33
N TYR A 557 -18.52 40.11 10.13
CA TYR A 557 -19.86 40.37 10.66
C TYR A 557 -19.88 41.64 11.53
N VAL A 558 -19.01 41.71 12.54
CA VAL A 558 -18.95 42.83 13.49
C VAL A 558 -18.62 44.13 12.76
N PHE A 559 -17.69 44.08 11.80
CA PHE A 559 -17.34 45.21 10.97
C PHE A 559 -18.53 45.70 10.12
N SER A 560 -19.22 44.77 9.45
CA SER A 560 -20.34 45.06 8.57
C SER A 560 -21.52 45.64 9.36
N SER A 561 -21.86 45.03 10.51
CA SER A 561 -22.93 45.50 11.38
C SER A 561 -22.63 46.91 11.93
N ASN A 562 -21.40 47.17 12.39
CA ASN A 562 -21.02 48.52 12.86
C ASN A 562 -21.09 49.58 11.75
N LEU A 563 -20.69 49.24 10.51
CA LEU A 563 -20.83 50.13 9.36
C LEU A 563 -22.30 50.43 9.04
N ILE A 564 -23.15 49.41 9.03
CA ILE A 564 -24.59 49.57 8.77
C ILE A 564 -25.24 50.46 9.84
N MET A 565 -24.87 50.24 11.11
CA MET A 565 -25.37 51.05 12.22
C MET A 565 -24.98 52.52 12.06
N MET A 566 -23.76 52.79 11.60
CA MET A 566 -23.31 54.14 11.30
C MET A 566 -24.09 54.76 10.13
N PHE A 567 -24.27 54.05 9.02
CA PHE A 567 -25.00 54.57 7.85
C PHE A 567 -26.45 54.90 8.17
N THR A 568 -27.09 54.06 8.98
CA THR A 568 -28.48 54.26 9.40
C THR A 568 -28.66 55.53 10.23
N ARG A 569 -27.71 55.79 11.14
CA ARG A 569 -27.77 56.91 12.08
C ARG A 569 -27.12 58.18 11.54
N LYS A 570 -26.73 58.19 10.26
CA LYS A 570 -26.07 59.33 9.62
C LYS A 570 -26.87 60.64 9.73
N LYS A 571 -28.21 60.58 9.65
CA LYS A 571 -29.09 61.73 9.88
C LYS A 571 -29.06 62.21 11.33
N GLU A 572 -29.06 61.30 12.29
CA GLU A 572 -28.93 61.63 13.72
C GLU A 572 -27.57 62.30 14.00
N PHE A 573 -26.49 61.77 13.43
CA PHE A 573 -25.16 62.35 13.55
C PHE A 573 -25.06 63.73 12.90
N ALA A 574 -25.71 63.94 11.75
CA ALA A 574 -25.77 65.25 11.11
C ALA A 574 -26.51 66.29 11.97
N VAL A 575 -27.61 65.90 12.62
CA VAL A 575 -28.34 66.77 13.58
C VAL A 575 -27.46 67.09 14.78
N LEU A 576 -26.77 66.10 15.36
CA LEU A 576 -25.85 66.33 16.50
C LEU A 576 -24.70 67.28 16.13
N LEU A 577 -24.09 67.10 14.96
CA LEU A 577 -23.06 68.01 14.45
C LEU A 577 -23.61 69.43 14.26
N SER A 578 -24.86 69.56 13.83
CA SER A 578 -25.53 70.86 13.63
C SER A 578 -25.88 71.57 14.94
N ILE A 579 -26.12 70.80 16.02
CA ILE A 579 -26.33 71.32 17.38
C ILE A 579 -25.00 71.72 18.05
N GLY A 580 -23.85 71.41 17.44
CA GLY A 580 -22.52 71.82 17.91
C GLY A 580 -21.67 70.69 18.54
N TRP A 581 -22.06 69.42 18.38
CA TRP A 581 -21.20 68.31 18.79
C TRP A 581 -19.93 68.26 17.92
N ARG A 582 -18.78 67.97 18.54
CA ARG A 582 -17.52 67.80 17.82
C ARG A 582 -17.43 66.40 17.17
N PRO A 583 -16.82 66.23 15.99
CA PRO A 583 -16.66 64.92 15.35
C PRO A 583 -16.01 63.84 16.25
N ASN A 584 -15.03 64.24 17.09
CA ASN A 584 -14.40 63.33 18.06
C ASN A 584 -15.37 62.82 19.13
N GLN A 585 -16.40 63.60 19.50
CA GLN A 585 -17.43 63.13 20.44
C GLN A 585 -18.30 62.05 19.80
N LEU A 586 -18.56 62.13 18.49
CA LEU A 586 -19.29 61.08 17.79
C LEU A 586 -18.46 59.81 17.61
N SER A 587 -17.16 59.94 17.29
CA SER A 587 -16.25 58.78 17.30
C SER A 587 -16.20 58.13 18.70
N LYS A 588 -16.09 58.92 19.77
CA LYS A 588 -16.09 58.41 21.16
C LYS A 588 -17.43 57.72 21.49
N LEU A 589 -18.54 58.21 20.97
CA LEU A 589 -19.85 57.58 21.15
C LEU A 589 -19.90 56.17 20.55
N LEU A 590 -19.39 56.01 19.32
CA LEU A 590 -19.32 54.71 18.66
C LEU A 590 -18.39 53.73 19.41
N PHE A 591 -17.23 54.19 19.87
CA PHE A 591 -16.34 53.34 20.68
C PHE A 591 -16.98 52.92 22.02
N MET A 592 -17.72 53.81 22.69
CA MET A 592 -18.45 53.44 23.91
C MET A 592 -19.53 52.39 23.63
N GLU A 593 -20.21 52.48 22.50
CA GLU A 593 -21.20 51.49 22.06
C GLU A 593 -20.56 50.13 21.78
N ALA A 594 -19.41 50.14 21.10
CA ALA A 594 -18.61 48.94 20.83
C ALA A 594 -18.06 48.29 22.11
N ILE A 595 -17.65 49.08 23.11
CA ILE A 595 -17.21 48.56 24.41
C ILE A 595 -18.35 47.84 25.11
N LEU A 596 -19.56 48.42 25.14
CA LEU A 596 -20.71 47.76 25.78
C LEU A 596 -21.06 46.43 25.12
N LEU A 597 -21.09 46.42 23.78
CA LEU A 597 -21.39 45.22 23.00
C LEU A 597 -20.27 44.17 23.14
N GLY A 598 -19.01 44.60 23.05
CA GLY A 598 -17.84 43.74 23.22
C GLY A 598 -17.74 43.14 24.62
N SER A 599 -18.03 43.90 25.67
CA SER A 599 -18.09 43.39 27.05
C SER A 599 -19.22 42.38 27.24
N PHE A 600 -20.39 42.60 26.62
CA PHE A 600 -21.48 41.63 26.63
C PHE A 600 -21.07 40.32 25.95
N VAL A 601 -20.48 40.40 24.76
CA VAL A 601 -19.93 39.25 24.03
C VAL A 601 -18.89 38.50 24.87
N SER A 602 -17.96 39.22 25.49
CA SER A 602 -16.91 38.65 26.35
C SER A 602 -17.48 37.89 27.54
N LEU A 603 -18.50 38.46 28.20
CA LEU A 603 -19.17 37.84 29.34
C LEU A 603 -19.89 36.55 28.92
N VAL A 604 -20.61 36.58 27.80
CA VAL A 604 -21.27 35.38 27.26
C VAL A 604 -20.24 34.31 26.90
N SER A 605 -19.13 34.69 26.26
CA SER A 605 -18.03 33.79 25.95
C SER A 605 -17.43 33.13 27.19
N TRP A 606 -17.16 33.89 28.25
CA TRP A 606 -16.63 33.33 29.50
C TRP A 606 -17.62 32.42 30.23
N VAL A 607 -18.92 32.72 30.19
CA VAL A 607 -19.95 31.84 30.77
C VAL A 607 -19.97 30.49 30.05
N ILE A 608 -19.92 30.51 28.71
CA ILE A 608 -19.93 29.30 27.89
C ILE A 608 -18.67 28.48 28.10
N LEU A 609 -17.49 29.12 28.04
CA LEU A 609 -16.21 28.44 28.29
C LEU A 609 -16.11 27.91 29.73
N GLY A 610 -16.66 28.65 30.70
CA GLY A 610 -16.67 28.25 32.10
C GLY A 610 -17.54 27.02 32.32
N TYR A 611 -18.66 26.92 31.58
CA TYR A 611 -19.46 25.70 31.56
C TYR A 611 -18.65 24.51 31.04
N PHE A 612 -17.94 24.64 29.91
CA PHE A 612 -17.08 23.58 29.37
C PHE A 612 -15.95 23.18 30.32
N TYR A 613 -15.35 24.13 31.03
CA TYR A 613 -14.30 23.85 32.01
C TYR A 613 -14.80 22.97 33.18
N VAL A 614 -16.08 23.08 33.53
CA VAL A 614 -16.69 22.33 34.64
C VAL A 614 -17.31 21.01 34.17
N SER A 615 -17.92 20.99 32.98
CA SER A 615 -18.64 19.82 32.45
C SER A 615 -17.76 18.83 31.69
N SER A 616 -16.62 19.29 31.15
CA SER A 616 -15.70 18.47 30.35
C SER A 616 -14.33 18.46 31.02
N SER A 617 -13.65 17.30 31.04
CA SER A 617 -12.27 17.15 31.54
C SER A 617 -11.23 17.77 30.58
N VAL A 618 -11.54 18.92 30.01
CA VAL A 618 -10.67 19.62 29.05
C VAL A 618 -9.74 20.53 29.82
N SER A 619 -8.44 20.24 29.74
CA SER A 619 -7.35 21.01 30.33
C SER A 619 -7.14 22.35 29.59
N THR A 620 -8.13 23.25 29.63
CA THR A 620 -7.96 24.59 29.05
C THR A 620 -7.09 25.46 29.97
N SER A 621 -6.05 26.05 29.39
CA SER A 621 -5.21 27.03 30.09
C SER A 621 -6.02 28.28 30.46
N ILE A 622 -5.89 28.72 31.71
CA ILE A 622 -6.52 29.95 32.24
C ILE A 622 -6.19 31.18 31.37
N VAL A 623 -4.99 31.23 30.80
CA VAL A 623 -4.57 32.33 29.92
C VAL A 623 -5.43 32.38 28.66
N ARG A 624 -5.74 31.23 28.06
CA ARG A 624 -6.58 31.15 26.85
C ARG A 624 -8.03 31.50 27.13
N PHE A 625 -8.56 31.06 28.28
CA PHE A 625 -9.89 31.45 28.74
C PHE A 625 -10.05 32.98 28.79
N ILE A 626 -9.07 33.68 29.36
CA ILE A 626 -9.06 35.15 29.43
C ILE A 626 -8.93 35.75 28.02
N LEU A 627 -8.01 35.23 27.20
CA LEU A 627 -7.74 35.73 25.85
C LEU A 627 -8.97 35.69 24.95
N ILE A 628 -9.78 34.63 24.95
CA ILE A 628 -10.96 34.53 24.08
C ILE A 628 -11.97 35.65 24.36
N GLY A 629 -12.25 35.93 25.63
CA GLY A 629 -13.08 37.08 26.02
C GLY A 629 -12.46 38.41 25.57
N CYS A 630 -11.17 38.61 25.82
CA CYS A 630 -10.46 39.80 25.37
C CYS A 630 -10.48 39.98 23.84
N PHE A 631 -10.37 38.90 23.07
CA PHE A 631 -10.48 38.92 21.61
C PHE A 631 -11.87 39.36 21.15
N GLY A 632 -12.94 38.89 21.80
CA GLY A 632 -14.31 39.35 21.50
C GLY A 632 -14.46 40.87 21.65
N LEU A 633 -13.94 41.43 22.75
CA LEU A 633 -13.92 42.87 22.99
C LEU A 633 -13.06 43.60 21.94
N LEU A 634 -11.88 43.06 21.63
CA LEU A 634 -10.94 43.64 20.67
C LEU A 634 -11.51 43.67 19.24
N ILE A 635 -12.22 42.63 18.81
CA ILE A 635 -12.89 42.57 17.50
C ILE A 635 -13.93 43.70 17.37
N TYR A 636 -14.73 43.96 18.40
CA TYR A 636 -15.69 45.07 18.39
C TYR A 636 -15.03 46.45 18.36
N LEU A 637 -13.92 46.61 19.10
CA LEU A 637 -13.13 47.86 19.06
C LEU A 637 -12.54 48.10 17.67
N LEU A 638 -11.89 47.09 17.09
CA LEU A 638 -11.28 47.18 15.76
C LEU A 638 -12.34 47.41 14.66
N GLY A 639 -13.46 46.70 14.73
CA GLY A 639 -14.58 46.84 13.79
C GLY A 639 -15.18 48.26 13.78
N THR A 640 -15.00 49.02 14.86
CA THR A 640 -15.52 50.39 15.00
C THR A 640 -14.57 51.45 14.45
N VAL A 641 -13.30 51.13 14.19
CA VAL A 641 -12.28 52.09 13.73
C VAL A 641 -12.70 52.79 12.43
N ILE A 642 -13.09 52.03 11.40
CA ILE A 642 -13.46 52.60 10.10
C ILE A 642 -14.76 53.42 10.18
N PRO A 643 -15.87 52.93 10.79
CA PRO A 643 -17.04 53.76 11.08
C PRO A 643 -16.69 55.06 11.83
N ALA A 644 -15.83 54.99 12.84
CA ALA A 644 -15.44 56.15 13.63
C ALA A 644 -14.66 57.20 12.81
N ILE A 645 -13.84 56.78 11.85
CA ILE A 645 -13.15 57.66 10.89
C ILE A 645 -14.14 58.24 9.87
N LEU A 646 -15.05 57.43 9.34
CA LEU A 646 -16.08 57.84 8.37
C LEU A 646 -17.01 58.91 8.94
N VAL A 647 -17.40 58.79 10.21
CA VAL A 647 -18.25 59.80 10.88
C VAL A 647 -17.61 61.18 10.90
N ARG A 648 -16.28 61.27 11.00
CA ARG A 648 -15.57 62.56 10.97
C ARG A 648 -15.69 63.27 9.61
N LYS A 649 -16.02 62.53 8.55
CA LYS A 649 -16.18 63.07 7.18
C LYS A 649 -17.63 63.46 6.85
N ILE A 650 -18.57 63.32 7.79
CA ILE A 650 -19.97 63.69 7.56
C ILE A 650 -20.11 65.21 7.49
N LYS A 651 -20.61 65.72 6.36
CA LYS A 651 -20.97 67.13 6.20
C LYS A 651 -22.44 67.35 6.59
N PRO A 652 -22.73 68.15 7.65
CA PRO A 652 -24.09 68.25 8.18
C PRO A 652 -25.12 68.78 7.18
N TYR A 653 -24.74 69.77 6.35
CA TYR A 653 -25.64 70.40 5.39
C TYR A 653 -26.07 69.44 4.25
N GLU A 654 -25.20 68.52 3.81
CA GLU A 654 -25.53 67.54 2.76
C GLU A 654 -26.50 66.47 3.28
N ALA A 655 -26.24 65.99 4.50
CA ALA A 655 -27.03 64.95 5.16
C ALA A 655 -28.41 65.42 5.64
N MET A 656 -28.60 66.73 5.91
CA MET A 656 -29.90 67.30 6.26
C MET A 656 -30.74 67.68 5.03
N ARG A 657 -30.12 68.17 3.95
CA ARG A 657 -30.84 68.60 2.73
C ARG A 657 -31.28 67.45 1.85
N SER A 658 -30.48 66.39 1.80
CA SER A 658 -30.84 65.16 1.12
C SER A 658 -31.14 64.12 2.20
N GLY A 659 -32.38 63.65 2.27
CA GLY A 659 -32.74 62.51 3.13
C GLY A 659 -32.07 61.18 2.72
N GLU A 660 -30.92 61.24 2.05
CA GLU A 660 -30.25 60.33 1.11
C GLU A 660 -31.00 60.04 -0.19
N ILE A 661 -30.53 60.68 -1.27
CA ILE A 661 -30.32 60.04 -2.57
C ILE A 661 -28.91 60.46 -2.96
N THR A 662 -27.93 59.56 -2.83
CA THR A 662 -26.67 59.73 -3.56
C THR A 662 -27.05 59.93 -5.03
N ALA A 663 -26.61 61.02 -5.67
CA ALA A 663 -26.95 61.30 -7.07
C ALA A 663 -26.83 60.01 -7.90
N VAL A 664 -27.94 59.62 -8.52
CA VAL A 664 -28.08 58.36 -9.25
C VAL A 664 -26.87 58.20 -10.18
N GLY A 665 -26.06 57.17 -9.94
CA GLY A 665 -24.93 56.84 -10.81
C GLY A 665 -25.42 56.61 -12.24
N ARG A 666 -24.52 56.78 -13.23
CA ARG A 666 -24.85 56.59 -14.67
C ARG A 666 -25.58 55.25 -14.86
N ARG A 667 -26.77 55.29 -15.47
CA ARG A 667 -27.51 54.09 -15.89
C ARG A 667 -26.77 53.46 -17.07
N LEU A 668 -26.44 52.17 -16.97
CA LEU A 668 -25.71 51.45 -18.02
C LEU A 668 -26.64 50.69 -18.97
N LEU A 669 -27.76 50.18 -18.46
CA LEU A 669 -28.74 49.40 -19.24
C LEU A 669 -30.11 50.11 -19.28
N PRO A 670 -30.92 49.92 -20.34
CA PRO A 670 -32.30 50.37 -20.35
C PRO A 670 -33.14 49.57 -19.34
N SER A 671 -34.00 50.26 -18.58
CA SER A 671 -34.84 49.66 -17.53
C SER A 671 -36.16 49.11 -18.10
N SER A 672 -36.09 48.02 -18.87
CA SER A 672 -37.26 47.39 -19.52
C SER A 672 -37.83 46.20 -18.75
N SER A 673 -37.01 45.51 -17.95
CA SER A 673 -37.36 44.32 -17.16
C SER A 673 -37.01 44.48 -15.67
N ILE A 674 -37.66 43.68 -14.81
CA ILE A 674 -37.37 43.61 -13.37
C ILE A 674 -35.88 43.26 -13.13
N PHE A 675 -35.33 42.38 -13.96
CA PHE A 675 -33.92 41.99 -13.89
C PHE A 675 -32.96 43.14 -14.27
N THR A 676 -33.23 43.85 -15.38
CA THR A 676 -32.42 45.02 -15.77
C THR A 676 -32.50 46.15 -14.74
N MET A 677 -33.64 46.26 -14.04
CA MET A 677 -33.82 47.22 -12.96
C MET A 677 -32.98 46.85 -11.73
N SER A 678 -32.94 45.57 -11.34
CA SER A 678 -32.07 45.11 -10.23
C SER A 678 -30.59 45.24 -10.57
N VAL A 679 -30.17 44.98 -11.81
CA VAL A 679 -28.77 45.16 -12.25
C VAL A 679 -28.35 46.62 -12.24
N ASN A 680 -29.16 47.52 -12.81
CA ASN A 680 -28.89 48.97 -12.77
C ASN A 680 -28.79 49.48 -11.33
N HIS A 681 -29.64 48.97 -10.45
CA HIS A 681 -29.58 49.32 -9.03
C HIS A 681 -28.29 48.82 -8.38
N PHE A 682 -27.95 47.55 -8.59
CA PHE A 682 -26.74 46.92 -8.05
C PHE A 682 -25.47 47.69 -8.44
N ILE A 683 -25.37 48.16 -9.69
CA ILE A 683 -24.22 48.95 -10.15
C ILE A 683 -24.30 50.40 -9.65
N GLY A 684 -25.50 50.99 -9.64
CA GLY A 684 -25.72 52.38 -9.19
C GLY A 684 -25.37 52.61 -7.71
N THR A 685 -25.40 51.57 -6.89
CA THR A 685 -25.02 51.61 -5.47
C THR A 685 -23.72 50.88 -5.16
N TRP A 686 -22.75 50.91 -6.08
CA TRP A 686 -21.48 50.16 -6.03
C TRP A 686 -20.81 50.11 -4.64
N LYS A 687 -20.76 51.23 -3.89
CA LYS A 687 -20.16 51.26 -2.53
C LYS A 687 -20.84 50.31 -1.53
N ARG A 688 -22.17 50.16 -1.62
CA ARG A 688 -22.96 49.26 -0.76
C ARG A 688 -23.02 47.86 -1.33
N SER A 689 -23.07 47.74 -2.66
CA SER A 689 -23.03 46.46 -3.34
C SER A 689 -21.70 45.74 -3.06
N ILE A 690 -20.56 46.43 -3.07
CA ILE A 690 -19.27 45.86 -2.61
C ILE A 690 -19.38 45.35 -1.18
N LEU A 691 -19.91 46.14 -0.25
CA LEU A 691 -20.04 45.73 1.14
C LEU A 691 -20.87 44.44 1.24
N SER A 692 -21.98 44.35 0.50
CA SER A 692 -22.80 43.13 0.40
C SER A 692 -22.02 41.95 -0.17
N ILE A 693 -21.31 42.15 -1.29
CA ILE A 693 -20.52 41.10 -1.95
C ILE A 693 -19.45 40.58 -0.98
N VAL A 694 -18.65 41.45 -0.37
CA VAL A 694 -17.56 41.06 0.54
C VAL A 694 -18.10 40.36 1.78
N SER A 695 -19.22 40.85 2.34
CA SER A 695 -19.83 40.27 3.55
C SER A 695 -20.44 38.89 3.31
N ILE A 696 -20.78 38.54 2.07
CA ILE A 696 -21.24 37.21 1.69
C ILE A 696 -20.05 36.35 1.24
N ALA A 697 -19.17 36.90 0.42
CA ALA A 697 -18.07 36.19 -0.23
C ALA A 697 -17.05 35.66 0.77
N LEU A 698 -16.72 36.42 1.82
CA LEU A 698 -15.75 35.98 2.82
C LEU A 698 -16.27 34.77 3.61
N PRO A 699 -17.46 34.82 4.27
CA PRO A 699 -17.98 33.66 4.98
C PRO A 699 -18.23 32.45 4.08
N THR A 700 -18.78 32.65 2.89
CA THR A 700 -19.07 31.53 1.98
C THR A 700 -17.81 30.97 1.34
N GLY A 701 -16.82 31.79 0.96
CA GLY A 701 -15.52 31.33 0.48
C GLY A 701 -14.75 30.53 1.54
N LEU A 702 -14.77 30.99 2.80
CA LEU A 702 -14.20 30.22 3.91
C LEU A 702 -14.97 28.92 4.20
N PHE A 703 -16.28 28.91 4.01
CA PHE A 703 -17.08 27.69 4.08
C PHE A 703 -16.75 26.71 2.95
N ILE A 704 -16.42 27.19 1.75
CA ILE A 704 -15.94 26.35 0.64
C ILE A 704 -14.57 25.77 0.98
N LEU A 705 -13.66 26.58 1.52
CA LEU A 705 -12.37 26.10 2.04
C LEU A 705 -12.57 25.01 3.10
N PHE A 706 -13.51 25.21 4.01
CA PHE A 706 -13.87 24.23 5.03
C PHE A 706 -14.34 22.90 4.43
N LEU A 707 -15.26 22.96 3.46
CA LEU A 707 -15.75 21.79 2.76
C LEU A 707 -14.61 21.02 2.10
N PHE A 708 -13.73 21.74 1.40
CA PHE A 708 -12.54 21.15 0.78
C PHE A 708 -11.65 20.45 1.81
N ILE A 709 -11.31 21.11 2.91
CA ILE A 709 -10.50 20.52 4.00
C ILE A 709 -11.18 19.26 4.54
N THR A 710 -12.50 19.29 4.72
CA THR A 710 -13.25 18.12 5.23
C THR A 710 -13.17 16.94 4.27
N PHE A 711 -13.38 17.16 2.97
CA PHE A 711 -13.26 16.08 1.98
C PHE A 711 -11.84 15.54 1.88
N ARG A 712 -10.83 16.41 1.87
CA ARG A 712 -9.42 16.01 1.86
C ARG A 712 -9.06 15.21 3.11
N LEU A 713 -9.48 15.69 4.29
CA LEU A 713 -9.28 14.99 5.56
C LEU A 713 -9.91 13.60 5.56
N LYS A 714 -11.10 13.43 4.96
CA LYS A 714 -11.69 12.11 4.80
C LYS A 714 -10.80 11.20 3.94
N GLY A 715 -10.33 11.68 2.78
CA GLY A 715 -9.44 10.89 1.91
C GLY A 715 -8.15 10.45 2.60
N VAL A 716 -7.60 11.29 3.49
CA VAL A 716 -6.38 10.96 4.25
C VAL A 716 -6.67 10.05 5.44
N MET A 717 -7.69 10.36 6.24
CA MET A 717 -7.98 9.62 7.46
C MET A 717 -8.55 8.22 7.18
N PHE A 718 -9.47 8.07 6.23
CA PHE A 718 -10.05 6.74 5.94
C PHE A 718 -9.15 5.84 5.09
N ALA A 719 -7.93 6.27 4.76
CA ALA A 719 -6.96 5.42 4.06
C ALA A 719 -6.37 4.33 4.97
N THR A 720 -6.30 4.57 6.29
CA THR A 720 -5.67 3.66 7.25
C THR A 720 -6.58 3.42 8.45
N TRP A 721 -6.37 2.30 9.15
CA TRP A 721 -7.15 2.00 10.36
C TRP A 721 -6.94 3.05 11.46
N LEU A 722 -5.71 3.55 11.63
CA LEU A 722 -5.42 4.63 12.57
C LEU A 722 -6.18 5.91 12.21
N GLY A 723 -6.21 6.28 10.94
CA GLY A 723 -6.91 7.47 10.51
C GLY A 723 -8.43 7.33 10.63
N GLU A 724 -9.01 6.17 10.32
CA GLU A 724 -10.44 5.90 10.50
C GLU A 724 -10.84 6.07 11.97
N TYR A 725 -10.08 5.47 12.88
CA TYR A 725 -10.27 5.63 14.33
C TYR A 725 -10.21 7.11 14.76
N VAL A 726 -9.21 7.86 14.30
CA VAL A 726 -9.06 9.29 14.59
C VAL A 726 -10.21 10.12 13.98
N ALA A 727 -10.69 9.77 12.79
CA ALA A 727 -11.80 10.46 12.12
C ALA A 727 -13.12 10.29 12.89
N MET A 728 -13.38 9.10 13.42
CA MET A 728 -14.56 8.80 14.23
C MET A 728 -14.60 9.67 15.49
N GLU A 729 -13.44 9.96 16.09
CA GLU A 729 -13.33 10.82 17.28
C GLU A 729 -13.58 12.32 16.95
N VAL A 730 -13.33 12.76 15.71
CA VAL A 730 -13.32 14.21 15.34
C VAL A 730 -14.57 14.65 14.54
N GLY A 731 -15.28 13.72 13.89
CA GLY A 731 -16.18 14.00 12.76
C GLY A 731 -17.37 14.94 12.99
N ALA A 732 -18.00 14.97 14.17
CA ALA A 732 -19.28 15.68 14.37
C ALA A 732 -19.16 17.22 14.44
N MET A 733 -18.00 17.72 14.86
CA MET A 733 -17.81 19.13 15.26
C MET A 733 -17.68 20.08 14.08
N HIS A 734 -17.14 19.55 12.99
CA HIS A 734 -16.92 20.26 11.75
C HIS A 734 -18.24 20.78 11.15
N TYR A 735 -19.31 19.97 11.24
CA TYR A 735 -20.62 20.35 10.74
C TYR A 735 -21.28 21.47 11.56
N ILE A 736 -21.02 21.55 12.87
CA ILE A 736 -21.55 22.63 13.71
C ILE A 736 -20.88 23.97 13.35
N ALA A 737 -19.56 23.97 13.12
CA ALA A 737 -18.81 25.14 12.67
C ALA A 737 -19.35 25.69 11.35
N MET A 738 -19.60 24.80 10.39
CA MET A 738 -20.23 25.09 9.11
C MET A 738 -21.61 25.74 9.28
N GLY A 739 -22.46 25.17 10.12
CA GLY A 739 -23.79 25.71 10.41
C GLY A 739 -23.72 27.12 10.98
N VAL A 740 -22.84 27.37 11.95
CA VAL A 740 -22.64 28.70 12.56
C VAL A 740 -22.18 29.73 11.52
N ALA A 741 -21.18 29.40 10.71
CA ALA A 741 -20.66 30.32 9.68
C ALA A 741 -21.75 30.67 8.65
N LEU A 742 -22.53 29.69 8.21
CA LEU A 742 -23.65 29.89 7.28
C LEU A 742 -24.75 30.76 7.91
N LEU A 743 -25.09 30.54 9.19
CA LEU A 743 -26.06 31.35 9.92
C LEU A 743 -25.61 32.82 10.02
N ILE A 744 -24.32 33.06 10.32
CA ILE A 744 -23.76 34.42 10.34
C ILE A 744 -23.84 35.06 8.96
N ALA A 745 -23.52 34.33 7.88
CA ALA A 745 -23.61 34.83 6.52
C ALA A 745 -25.05 35.21 6.13
N ILE A 746 -26.04 34.37 6.44
CA ILE A 746 -27.47 34.64 6.20
C ILE A 746 -27.91 35.87 7.00
N LEU A 747 -27.52 35.98 8.27
CA LEU A 747 -27.88 37.11 9.13
C LEU A 747 -27.30 38.43 8.58
N THR A 748 -26.02 38.43 8.20
CA THR A 748 -25.33 39.58 7.62
C THR A 748 -26.00 40.04 6.33
N THR A 749 -26.31 39.07 5.46
CA THR A 749 -27.03 39.32 4.20
C THR A 749 -28.39 39.94 4.45
N THR A 750 -29.13 39.38 5.42
CA THR A 750 -30.44 39.88 5.82
C THR A 750 -30.34 41.33 6.28
N GLU A 751 -29.36 41.66 7.11
CA GLU A 751 -29.15 43.03 7.62
C GLU A 751 -28.84 44.03 6.50
N ILE A 752 -27.99 43.64 5.53
CA ILE A 752 -27.61 44.48 4.39
C ILE A 752 -28.78 44.69 3.43
N ILE A 753 -29.47 43.62 3.01
CA ILE A 753 -30.61 43.73 2.09
C ILE A 753 -31.77 44.47 2.78
N TRP A 754 -31.98 44.26 4.08
CA TRP A 754 -32.94 45.03 4.87
C TRP A 754 -32.64 46.52 4.83
N GLN A 755 -31.39 46.92 5.07
CA GLN A 755 -30.98 48.32 5.00
C GLN A 755 -31.26 48.90 3.62
N ASN A 756 -30.85 48.18 2.59
CA ASN A 756 -31.04 48.50 1.18
C ASN A 756 -32.53 48.73 0.84
N VAL A 757 -33.44 47.88 1.34
CA VAL A 757 -34.89 48.03 1.16
C VAL A 757 -35.45 49.20 1.97
N SER A 758 -35.00 49.37 3.22
CA SER A 758 -35.52 50.40 4.12
C SER A 758 -35.23 51.82 3.65
N GLU A 759 -34.07 52.04 3.03
CA GLU A 759 -33.70 53.34 2.46
C GLU A 759 -34.47 53.64 1.17
N ARG A 760 -34.89 52.60 0.44
CA ARG A 760 -35.64 52.69 -0.83
C ARG A 760 -37.16 52.59 -0.67
N LYS A 761 -37.68 52.73 0.55
CA LYS A 761 -39.13 52.80 0.79
C LYS A 761 -39.85 53.82 -0.11
N PRO A 762 -39.31 55.04 -0.38
CA PRO A 762 -39.96 55.99 -1.28
C PRO A 762 -40.03 55.50 -2.75
N GLU A 763 -38.99 54.82 -3.23
CA GLU A 763 -38.95 54.24 -4.58
C GLU A 763 -39.94 53.09 -4.73
N ILE A 764 -39.96 52.17 -3.75
CA ILE A 764 -40.90 51.04 -3.71
C ILE A 764 -42.34 51.57 -3.65
N ALA A 765 -42.59 52.64 -2.91
CA ALA A 765 -43.89 53.30 -2.84
C ALA A 765 -44.28 53.93 -4.18
N LEU A 766 -43.37 54.61 -4.88
CA LEU A 766 -43.59 55.12 -6.22
C LEU A 766 -43.97 53.99 -7.19
N LEU A 767 -43.23 52.88 -7.21
CA LEU A 767 -43.53 51.72 -8.06
C LEU A 767 -44.93 51.16 -7.79
N LYS A 768 -45.31 51.05 -6.51
CA LYS A 768 -46.65 50.61 -6.12
C LYS A 768 -47.74 51.63 -6.48
N SER A 769 -47.47 52.93 -6.40
CA SER A 769 -48.39 53.98 -6.86
C SER A 769 -48.63 53.93 -8.36
N VAL A 770 -47.62 53.51 -9.14
CA VAL A 770 -47.71 53.33 -10.61
C VAL A 770 -48.32 51.96 -10.98
N GLY A 771 -48.78 51.16 -10.01
CA GLY A 771 -49.53 49.92 -10.25
C GLY A 771 -48.73 48.62 -10.17
N TRP A 772 -47.50 48.63 -9.64
CA TRP A 772 -46.77 47.39 -9.39
C TRP A 772 -47.46 46.50 -8.34
N LYS A 773 -47.73 45.24 -8.71
CA LYS A 773 -48.25 44.22 -7.79
C LYS A 773 -47.17 43.80 -6.77
N ASN A 774 -47.61 43.39 -5.58
CA ASN A 774 -46.74 42.89 -4.50
C ASN A 774 -45.77 41.79 -4.95
N GLY A 775 -46.18 40.89 -5.86
CA GLY A 775 -45.32 39.84 -6.41
C GLY A 775 -44.12 40.36 -7.21
N LYS A 776 -44.29 41.46 -7.96
CA LYS A 776 -43.18 42.08 -8.73
C LYS A 776 -42.18 42.76 -7.80
N VAL A 777 -42.65 43.41 -6.73
CA VAL A 777 -41.79 43.99 -5.69
C VAL A 777 -41.01 42.91 -4.95
N ARG A 778 -41.65 41.78 -4.60
CA ARG A 778 -40.96 40.64 -3.98
C ARG A 778 -39.86 40.08 -4.88
N ARG A 779 -40.17 39.85 -6.18
CA ARG A 779 -39.19 39.34 -7.15
C ARG A 779 -38.01 40.29 -7.35
N LEU A 780 -38.25 41.61 -7.34
CA LEU A 780 -37.18 42.61 -7.44
C LEU A 780 -36.14 42.42 -6.33
N VAL A 781 -36.59 42.32 -5.06
CA VAL A 781 -35.68 42.14 -3.91
C VAL A 781 -35.00 40.76 -3.94
N LEU A 782 -35.70 39.71 -4.37
CA LEU A 782 -35.09 38.37 -4.52
C LEU A 782 -34.01 38.35 -5.61
N TYR A 783 -34.20 39.05 -6.73
CA TYR A 783 -33.17 39.19 -7.76
C TYR A 783 -31.95 39.99 -7.27
N GLU A 784 -32.14 40.97 -6.39
CA GLU A 784 -31.01 41.65 -5.73
C GLU A 784 -30.20 40.70 -4.84
N GLY A 785 -30.89 39.82 -4.09
CA GLY A 785 -30.26 38.75 -3.32
C GLY A 785 -29.50 37.76 -4.21
N LEU A 786 -30.12 37.33 -5.32
CA LEU A 786 -29.50 36.44 -6.31
C LEU A 786 -28.23 37.04 -6.93
N LEU A 787 -28.30 38.29 -7.38
CA LEU A 787 -27.14 38.99 -7.99
C LEU A 787 -26.01 39.19 -6.97
N SER A 788 -26.36 39.56 -5.74
CA SER A 788 -25.39 39.71 -4.65
C SER A 788 -24.74 38.37 -4.31
N GLY A 789 -25.52 37.29 -4.26
CA GLY A 789 -25.05 35.92 -4.02
C GLY A 789 -24.15 35.41 -5.15
N LEU A 790 -24.50 35.62 -6.42
CA LEU A 790 -23.68 35.20 -7.57
C LEU A 790 -22.35 35.95 -7.61
N ALA A 791 -22.38 37.28 -7.48
CA ALA A 791 -21.15 38.08 -7.43
C ALA A 791 -20.27 37.71 -6.23
N ALA A 792 -20.89 37.44 -5.08
CA ALA A 792 -20.19 36.94 -3.90
C ALA A 792 -19.65 35.54 -4.09
N GLY A 793 -20.32 34.68 -4.85
CA GLY A 793 -19.85 33.32 -5.13
C GLY A 793 -18.62 33.30 -6.00
N ILE A 794 -18.56 34.14 -7.04
CA ILE A 794 -17.33 34.30 -7.85
C ILE A 794 -16.17 34.77 -6.96
N LEU A 795 -16.39 35.81 -6.16
CA LEU A 795 -15.35 36.32 -5.26
C LEU A 795 -14.95 35.30 -4.18
N GLY A 796 -15.94 34.59 -3.63
CA GLY A 796 -15.75 33.55 -2.61
C GLY A 796 -14.96 32.35 -3.12
N LEU A 797 -15.20 31.93 -4.37
CA LEU A 797 -14.41 30.90 -5.04
C LEU A 797 -12.95 31.33 -5.22
N VAL A 798 -12.71 32.57 -5.67
CA VAL A 798 -11.35 33.09 -5.80
C VAL A 798 -10.65 33.08 -4.44
N ILE A 799 -11.34 33.51 -3.37
CA ILE A 799 -10.80 33.48 -2.00
C ILE A 799 -10.50 32.04 -1.58
N ALA A 800 -11.43 31.09 -1.80
CA ALA A 800 -11.27 29.70 -1.42
C ALA A 800 -10.09 29.04 -2.16
N ILE A 801 -10.03 29.16 -3.49
CA ILE A 801 -8.95 28.60 -4.32
C ILE A 801 -7.60 29.21 -3.93
N THR A 802 -7.54 30.52 -3.73
CA THR A 802 -6.29 31.20 -3.31
C THR A 802 -5.85 30.73 -1.92
N ALA A 803 -6.80 30.51 -1.00
CA ALA A 803 -6.51 29.99 0.33
C ALA A 803 -6.03 28.54 0.27
N ILE A 804 -6.70 27.68 -0.49
CA ILE A 804 -6.31 26.27 -0.71
C ILE A 804 -4.90 26.22 -1.28
N TRP A 805 -4.63 26.97 -2.34
CA TRP A 805 -3.31 27.01 -2.98
C TRP A 805 -2.21 27.48 -2.01
N ARG A 806 -2.50 28.48 -1.18
CA ARG A 806 -1.52 28.99 -0.21
C ARG A 806 -1.28 28.07 0.98
N ILE A 807 -2.28 27.29 1.38
CA ILE A 807 -2.19 26.33 2.49
C ILE A 807 -1.45 25.07 2.04
N TYR A 808 -1.79 24.55 0.86
CA TYR A 808 -1.33 23.24 0.40
C TYR A 808 -0.20 23.28 -0.63
N GLY A 809 0.17 24.46 -1.14
CA GLY A 809 1.26 24.63 -2.12
C GLY A 809 0.90 24.21 -3.54
N GLU A 810 -0.17 23.43 -3.72
CA GLU A 810 -0.59 22.87 -5.01
C GLU A 810 -1.99 23.35 -5.43
N PHE A 811 -2.22 23.38 -6.74
CA PHE A 811 -3.52 23.75 -7.29
C PHE A 811 -4.46 22.53 -7.33
N PRO A 812 -5.67 22.60 -6.73
CA PRO A 812 -6.54 21.44 -6.56
C PRO A 812 -7.28 21.07 -7.87
N MET A 813 -6.57 20.54 -8.86
CA MET A 813 -7.17 20.15 -10.15
C MET A 813 -8.23 19.07 -10.01
N GLU A 814 -7.95 18.02 -9.23
CA GLU A 814 -8.86 16.87 -9.05
C GLU A 814 -10.20 17.28 -8.41
N HIS A 815 -10.16 18.19 -7.43
CA HIS A 815 -11.35 18.64 -6.70
C HIS A 815 -12.01 19.89 -7.29
N LEU A 816 -11.53 20.40 -8.44
CA LEU A 816 -12.05 21.60 -9.06
C LEU A 816 -13.56 21.54 -9.37
N PRO A 817 -14.13 20.43 -9.89
CA PRO A 817 -15.57 20.33 -10.15
C PRO A 817 -16.41 20.48 -8.88
N PHE A 818 -15.96 19.88 -7.77
CA PHE A 818 -16.60 20.01 -6.46
C PHE A 818 -16.56 21.46 -5.95
N ILE A 819 -15.39 22.11 -6.03
CA ILE A 819 -15.23 23.51 -5.61
C ILE A 819 -16.15 24.41 -6.45
N LEU A 820 -16.23 24.21 -7.77
CA LEU A 820 -17.11 24.99 -8.64
C LEU A 820 -18.60 24.79 -8.33
N ALA A 821 -19.03 23.56 -8.02
CA ALA A 821 -20.40 23.26 -7.60
C ALA A 821 -20.80 24.03 -6.32
N CYS A 822 -19.83 24.36 -5.47
CA CYS A 822 -20.06 25.12 -4.24
C CYS A 822 -20.51 26.57 -4.47
N ILE A 823 -20.48 27.11 -5.70
CA ILE A 823 -21.03 28.44 -6.00
C ILE A 823 -22.53 28.56 -5.66
N LEU A 824 -23.24 27.42 -5.61
CA LEU A 824 -24.63 27.33 -5.19
C LEU A 824 -24.85 27.80 -3.75
N ILE A 825 -23.85 27.67 -2.87
CA ILE A 825 -23.94 28.06 -1.46
C ILE A 825 -24.12 29.59 -1.32
N PRO A 826 -23.22 30.45 -1.82
CA PRO A 826 -23.41 31.91 -1.82
C PRO A 826 -24.70 32.37 -2.50
N ILE A 827 -25.13 31.70 -3.57
CA ILE A 827 -26.40 31.98 -4.25
C ILE A 827 -27.57 31.72 -3.30
N ALA A 828 -27.59 30.54 -2.66
CA ALA A 828 -28.61 30.16 -1.69
C ALA A 828 -28.61 31.12 -0.48
N THR A 829 -27.44 31.46 0.07
CA THR A 829 -27.30 32.44 1.16
C THR A 829 -27.86 33.81 0.77
N GLY A 830 -27.55 34.30 -0.44
CA GLY A 830 -28.06 35.55 -0.98
C GLY A 830 -29.59 35.57 -1.10
N MET A 831 -30.17 34.48 -1.62
CA MET A 831 -31.61 34.32 -1.74
C MET A 831 -32.31 34.19 -0.40
N LEU A 832 -31.80 33.35 0.51
CA LEU A 832 -32.33 33.15 1.86
C LEU A 832 -32.31 34.44 2.67
N GLY A 833 -31.20 35.20 2.62
CA GLY A 833 -31.08 36.51 3.27
C GLY A 833 -32.04 37.56 2.70
N ALA A 834 -32.45 37.43 1.43
CA ALA A 834 -33.42 38.33 0.80
C ALA A 834 -34.89 38.02 1.15
N LEU A 835 -35.21 36.84 1.70
CA LEU A 835 -36.59 36.43 1.98
C LEU A 835 -37.29 37.36 2.97
N PHE A 836 -36.65 37.65 4.10
CA PHE A 836 -37.22 38.52 5.15
C PHE A 836 -37.37 39.98 4.68
N PRO A 837 -36.35 40.63 4.08
CA PRO A 837 -36.49 41.96 3.52
C PRO A 837 -37.52 42.06 2.40
N ALA A 838 -37.65 41.03 1.54
CA ALA A 838 -38.64 41.02 0.48
C ALA A 838 -40.07 41.01 1.02
N ALA A 839 -40.33 40.28 2.11
CA ALA A 839 -41.61 40.30 2.80
C ALA A 839 -41.90 41.67 3.43
N ALA A 840 -40.88 42.36 3.96
CA ALA A 840 -41.02 43.71 4.49
C ALA A 840 -41.25 44.77 3.40
N ALA A 841 -40.59 44.65 2.25
CA ALA A 841 -40.77 45.54 1.10
C ALA A 841 -42.22 45.57 0.60
N VAL A 842 -42.89 44.41 0.59
CA VAL A 842 -44.29 44.28 0.16
C VAL A 842 -45.25 45.05 1.07
N LYS A 843 -44.94 45.15 2.37
CA LYS A 843 -45.80 45.81 3.38
C LYS A 843 -45.74 47.34 3.36
N VAL A 844 -44.87 47.94 2.53
CA VAL A 844 -44.79 49.40 2.39
C VAL A 844 -46.08 49.95 1.77
N MET A 845 -46.77 50.86 2.48
CA MET A 845 -47.97 51.53 1.96
C MET A 845 -47.59 52.80 1.18
N PRO A 846 -48.12 53.02 -0.05
CA PRO A 846 -47.70 54.14 -0.89
C PRO A 846 -47.87 55.53 -0.24
N TYR A 847 -48.98 55.76 0.46
CA TYR A 847 -49.26 57.08 1.06
C TYR A 847 -48.35 57.40 2.27
N GLN A 848 -47.93 56.40 3.05
CA GLN A 848 -47.08 56.58 4.23
C GLN A 848 -45.63 56.93 3.83
N ALA A 849 -45.14 56.33 2.76
CA ALA A 849 -43.76 56.52 2.30
C ALA A 849 -43.57 57.82 1.50
N LEU A 850 -44.61 58.32 0.82
CA LEU A 850 -44.56 59.59 0.07
C LEU A 850 -44.78 60.82 0.97
N GLY A 851 -45.47 60.67 2.11
CA GLY A 851 -45.79 61.77 3.04
C GLY A 851 -44.66 62.19 4.00
N GLY A 852 -43.47 61.62 3.92
CA GLY A 852 -42.32 61.96 4.78
C GLY A 852 -42.42 61.49 6.24
N SER A 853 -43.63 61.24 6.75
CA SER A 853 -43.92 60.65 8.05
C SER A 853 -43.85 59.12 7.99
N ALA A 854 -42.66 58.58 7.70
CA ALA A 854 -42.45 57.15 7.62
C ALA A 854 -42.34 56.50 9.01
N ASP A 855 -43.38 56.63 9.84
CA ASP A 855 -43.52 55.82 11.04
C ASP A 855 -44.32 54.56 10.71
N THR A 856 -43.72 53.41 11.02
CA THR A 856 -44.30 52.10 10.71
C THR A 856 -45.48 51.87 11.65
N SER A 857 -46.63 51.40 11.16
CA SER A 857 -47.79 51.10 12.00
C SER A 857 -47.43 50.18 13.19
N GLU A 858 -47.81 50.59 14.41
CA GLU A 858 -47.55 49.87 15.67
C GLU A 858 -47.90 48.36 15.62
N LYS A 859 -48.95 47.98 14.87
CA LYS A 859 -49.38 46.58 14.75
C LYS A 859 -48.41 45.72 13.94
N THR A 860 -47.82 46.26 12.87
CA THR A 860 -46.85 45.53 12.04
C THR A 860 -45.49 45.42 12.74
N GLU A 861 -45.13 46.42 13.53
CA GLU A 861 -43.92 46.41 14.35
C GLU A 861 -44.01 45.41 15.51
N LYS A 862 -45.17 45.27 16.17
CA LYS A 862 -45.41 44.26 17.22
C LYS A 862 -45.30 42.82 16.70
N GLY A 863 -45.93 42.49 15.58
CA GLY A 863 -45.83 41.15 14.98
C GLY A 863 -44.40 40.82 14.52
N PHE A 864 -43.67 41.80 14.01
CA PHE A 864 -42.27 41.65 13.60
C PHE A 864 -41.31 41.48 14.80
N LYS A 865 -41.55 42.21 15.89
CA LYS A 865 -40.83 42.05 17.16
C LYS A 865 -40.97 40.63 17.70
N VAL A 866 -42.18 40.09 17.69
CA VAL A 866 -42.42 38.70 18.09
C VAL A 866 -41.61 37.77 17.20
N VAL A 867 -41.73 37.85 15.87
CA VAL A 867 -41.00 36.94 14.96
C VAL A 867 -39.47 37.00 15.12
N LEU A 868 -38.87 38.18 15.29
CA LEU A 868 -37.42 38.30 15.52
C LEU A 868 -36.97 37.80 16.90
N VAL A 869 -37.74 38.10 17.94
CA VAL A 869 -37.42 37.65 19.31
C VAL A 869 -37.63 36.15 19.43
N THR A 870 -38.74 35.62 18.94
CA THR A 870 -38.99 34.17 18.92
C THR A 870 -37.99 33.46 18.02
N GLY A 871 -37.66 34.00 16.83
CA GLY A 871 -36.64 33.44 15.95
C GLY A 871 -35.24 33.46 16.54
N GLY A 872 -34.86 34.55 17.22
CA GLY A 872 -33.58 34.66 17.94
C GLY A 872 -33.50 33.72 19.14
N ILE A 873 -34.59 33.57 19.91
CA ILE A 873 -34.68 32.62 21.02
C ILE A 873 -34.66 31.18 20.52
N ILE A 874 -35.36 30.85 19.43
CA ILE A 874 -35.34 29.52 18.82
C ILE A 874 -33.95 29.20 18.27
N LEU A 875 -33.28 30.16 17.61
CA LEU A 875 -31.90 29.99 17.16
C LEU A 875 -30.94 29.78 18.33
N PHE A 876 -31.11 30.54 19.42
CA PHE A 876 -30.27 30.39 20.61
C PHE A 876 -30.54 29.07 21.34
N ALA A 877 -31.80 28.70 21.54
CA ALA A 877 -32.19 27.46 22.20
C ALA A 877 -31.86 26.23 21.34
N GLY A 878 -32.04 26.33 20.02
CA GLY A 878 -31.63 25.31 19.06
C GLY A 878 -30.12 25.16 19.03
N MET A 879 -29.37 26.27 19.10
CA MET A 879 -27.92 26.22 19.25
C MET A 879 -27.55 25.56 20.58
N ILE A 880 -28.08 26.01 21.73
CA ILE A 880 -27.82 25.36 23.04
C ILE A 880 -28.19 23.87 23.04
N ALA A 881 -29.30 23.47 22.40
CA ALA A 881 -29.72 22.07 22.33
C ALA A 881 -28.78 21.24 21.45
N VAL A 882 -28.32 21.77 20.31
CA VAL A 882 -27.26 21.14 19.50
C VAL A 882 -25.97 21.04 20.31
N LEU A 883 -25.60 22.09 21.04
CA LEU A 883 -24.41 22.10 21.91
C LEU A 883 -24.51 21.08 23.06
N ALA A 884 -25.70 20.87 23.63
CA ALA A 884 -25.92 19.93 24.73
C ALA A 884 -25.99 18.46 24.27
N ASN A 885 -26.50 18.20 23.06
CA ASN A 885 -26.62 16.85 22.49
C ASN A 885 -25.41 16.41 21.66
N ALA A 886 -24.52 17.32 21.26
CA ALA A 886 -23.28 16.98 20.54
C ALA A 886 -22.21 16.34 21.45
N VAL A 887 -22.25 16.60 22.76
CA VAL A 887 -21.25 16.10 23.74
C VAL A 887 -21.45 14.61 24.09
N PRO A 888 -22.69 14.08 24.24
CA PRO A 888 -22.91 12.66 24.55
C PRO A 888 -22.72 11.72 23.35
N GLN A 889 -23.00 12.17 22.12
CA GLN A 889 -22.99 11.31 20.92
C GLN A 889 -21.60 10.85 20.46
N VAL A 890 -20.52 11.47 20.97
CA VAL A 890 -19.14 11.03 20.73
C VAL A 890 -18.88 9.62 21.28
N LYS A 891 -19.62 9.19 22.33
CA LYS A 891 -19.48 7.84 22.90
C LYS A 891 -20.31 6.76 22.21
N GLU A 892 -21.40 7.12 21.52
CA GLU A 892 -22.32 6.16 20.88
C GLU A 892 -22.05 5.95 19.39
N SER A 893 -21.28 6.84 18.74
CA SER A 893 -20.98 6.74 17.31
C SER A 893 -19.89 5.72 16.96
N ALA A 894 -19.30 5.04 17.94
CA ALA A 894 -18.31 3.96 17.77
C ALA A 894 -18.83 2.70 17.01
N SER A 895 -20.04 2.74 16.43
CA SER A 895 -20.69 1.59 15.78
C SER A 895 -21.17 1.86 14.33
N GLU A 896 -21.14 3.10 13.84
CA GLU A 896 -21.47 3.37 12.43
C GLU A 896 -20.21 3.22 11.57
N LYS A 897 -20.09 2.07 10.88
CA LYS A 897 -19.14 1.89 9.77
C LYS A 897 -19.39 2.96 8.73
N VAL A 898 -18.45 3.89 8.57
CA VAL A 898 -18.49 4.91 7.51
C VAL A 898 -18.17 4.21 6.20
N ASP A 899 -19.02 4.39 5.19
CA ASP A 899 -18.89 3.80 3.86
C ASP A 899 -17.56 4.24 3.17
N PRO A 900 -16.60 3.31 2.93
CA PRO A 900 -15.32 3.58 2.26
C PRO A 900 -15.42 4.03 0.79
N SER A 901 -16.63 4.04 0.19
CA SER A 901 -16.94 4.35 -1.22
C SER A 901 -16.50 5.73 -1.75
N THR A 902 -15.81 6.56 -0.97
CA THR A 902 -15.36 7.91 -1.36
C THR A 902 -13.85 8.05 -1.57
N VAL A 903 -13.07 6.98 -1.35
CA VAL A 903 -11.63 6.96 -1.61
C VAL A 903 -11.38 6.50 -3.04
N LYS A 904 -10.54 7.23 -3.79
CA LYS A 904 -10.15 6.83 -5.15
C LYS A 904 -9.19 5.64 -5.04
N GLY A 905 -9.67 4.49 -5.48
CA GLY A 905 -8.98 3.22 -5.45
C GLY A 905 -7.90 3.06 -6.52
N THR A 906 -7.34 1.85 -6.59
CA THR A 906 -6.49 1.40 -7.70
C THR A 906 -7.33 1.11 -8.95
N ASP A 907 -6.72 1.27 -10.12
CA ASP A 907 -7.35 1.05 -11.42
C ASP A 907 -6.53 0.01 -12.23
N GLY A 908 -7.20 -0.98 -12.84
CA GLY A 908 -6.57 -1.99 -13.71
C GLY A 908 -7.44 -3.23 -13.93
N GLU A 909 -7.15 -4.04 -14.96
CA GLU A 909 -7.86 -5.29 -15.25
C GLU A 909 -7.15 -6.50 -14.61
N THR A 910 -7.89 -7.49 -14.13
CA THR A 910 -7.35 -8.73 -13.55
C THR A 910 -7.24 -9.84 -14.59
N GLU A 911 -6.30 -10.76 -14.37
CA GLU A 911 -6.13 -11.97 -15.19
C GLU A 911 -6.54 -13.21 -14.38
N SER A 912 -7.48 -14.01 -14.89
CA SER A 912 -7.97 -15.21 -14.18
C SER A 912 -6.94 -16.34 -14.10
N VAL A 913 -6.20 -16.55 -15.18
CA VAL A 913 -5.12 -17.54 -15.29
C VAL A 913 -3.96 -16.86 -16.00
N PHE A 914 -2.74 -17.06 -15.49
CA PHE A 914 -1.53 -16.54 -16.11
C PHE A 914 -1.48 -16.91 -17.59
N LYS A 915 -1.48 -15.89 -18.47
CA LYS A 915 -1.27 -16.08 -19.91
C LYS A 915 0.11 -15.55 -20.25
N GLN A 916 0.94 -16.43 -20.81
CA GLN A 916 2.24 -16.05 -21.34
C GLN A 916 2.05 -14.89 -22.33
N GLU A 917 2.72 -13.75 -22.08
CA GLU A 917 2.91 -12.77 -23.14
C GLU A 917 3.76 -13.43 -24.22
N GLU A 918 3.17 -13.72 -25.38
CA GLU A 918 3.95 -13.91 -26.59
C GLU A 918 4.87 -12.69 -26.70
N LYS A 919 6.19 -12.93 -26.69
CA LYS A 919 7.18 -11.88 -26.94
C LYS A 919 6.75 -11.14 -28.20
N LYS A 920 6.15 -9.97 -28.05
CA LYS A 920 6.09 -8.99 -29.13
C LYS A 920 7.53 -8.57 -29.33
N GLU A 921 8.14 -9.05 -30.41
CA GLU A 921 9.36 -8.46 -30.93
C GLU A 921 9.16 -6.95 -30.95
N LYS A 922 9.91 -6.25 -30.08
CA LYS A 922 10.02 -4.81 -30.18
C LYS A 922 10.54 -4.50 -31.59
N PRO A 923 10.00 -3.48 -32.27
CA PRO A 923 10.61 -3.03 -33.51
C PRO A 923 12.04 -2.59 -33.16
N GLU A 924 13.02 -3.22 -33.79
CA GLU A 924 14.43 -2.87 -33.66
C GLU A 924 14.61 -1.37 -33.90
N ASP A 925 15.14 -0.67 -32.88
CA ASP A 925 15.71 0.65 -33.04
C ASP A 925 16.88 0.54 -34.03
N LYS A 926 16.64 1.05 -35.24
CA LYS A 926 17.68 1.33 -36.23
C LYS A 926 18.54 2.47 -35.70
N ASP A 927 19.58 2.16 -34.95
CA ASP A 927 20.82 2.96 -34.87
C ASP A 927 21.89 2.18 -34.08
N SER A 928 22.60 1.27 -34.76
CA SER A 928 23.99 0.87 -34.46
C SER A 928 24.47 -0.13 -35.51
N GLU A 929 24.94 0.40 -36.64
CA GLU A 929 25.42 -0.37 -37.80
C GLU A 929 26.91 -0.75 -37.71
N GLU A 930 27.51 -0.83 -36.51
CA GLU A 930 28.97 -1.05 -36.36
C GLU A 930 29.42 -2.35 -35.68
N ASP A 931 28.54 -3.29 -35.31
CA ASP A 931 28.94 -4.57 -34.68
C ASP A 931 28.48 -5.84 -35.42
N ARG A 932 28.26 -5.77 -36.75
CA ARG A 932 27.81 -6.91 -37.57
C ARG A 932 28.91 -7.85 -38.11
N ASP A 933 30.08 -7.91 -37.49
CA ASP A 933 31.16 -8.79 -37.96
C ASP A 933 31.78 -9.70 -36.88
N SER A 934 31.08 -9.93 -35.76
CA SER A 934 31.63 -10.72 -34.63
C SER A 934 30.74 -11.85 -34.08
N GLN A 935 29.85 -12.45 -34.87
CA GLN A 935 29.15 -13.69 -34.46
C GLN A 935 28.96 -14.67 -35.64
N SER A 936 30.05 -15.29 -36.14
CA SER A 936 29.90 -16.52 -36.93
C SER A 936 29.52 -17.68 -35.99
N ILE A 937 28.59 -18.55 -36.39
CA ILE A 937 28.16 -19.74 -35.64
C ILE A 937 29.34 -20.67 -35.31
N GLU A 938 30.36 -20.69 -36.17
CA GLU A 938 31.64 -21.39 -35.95
C GLU A 938 32.31 -20.97 -34.63
N ASN A 939 32.14 -19.73 -34.17
CA ASN A 939 32.67 -19.25 -32.88
C ASN A 939 31.94 -19.82 -31.66
N LYS A 940 30.80 -20.49 -31.83
CA LYS A 940 30.07 -21.20 -30.77
C LYS A 940 30.40 -22.70 -30.72
N ALA A 941 31.14 -23.21 -31.70
CA ALA A 941 31.61 -24.60 -31.72
C ALA A 941 33.00 -24.74 -31.08
N TRP A 942 33.25 -25.86 -30.39
CA TRP A 942 34.60 -26.21 -29.94
C TRP A 942 35.44 -26.78 -31.09
N MET A 943 34.79 -27.38 -32.09
CA MET A 943 35.42 -27.86 -33.32
C MET A 943 34.44 -27.82 -34.50
N VAL A 944 34.96 -27.50 -35.68
CA VAL A 944 34.26 -27.59 -36.97
C VAL A 944 35.03 -28.60 -37.83
N ALA A 945 34.36 -29.60 -38.37
CA ALA A 945 34.92 -30.62 -39.26
C ALA A 945 34.17 -30.64 -40.61
N GLU A 946 34.75 -31.18 -41.67
CA GLU A 946 34.06 -31.33 -42.96
C GLU A 946 33.32 -32.67 -43.05
N LEU A 947 32.25 -32.73 -43.84
CA LEU A 947 31.55 -33.99 -44.10
C LEU A 947 32.53 -35.02 -44.70
N GLY A 948 32.63 -36.19 -44.07
CA GLY A 948 33.57 -37.26 -44.43
C GLY A 948 34.84 -37.32 -43.57
N ASP A 949 35.09 -36.33 -42.71
CA ASP A 949 36.21 -36.37 -41.76
C ASP A 949 35.90 -37.27 -40.55
N GLU A 950 36.89 -38.07 -40.14
CA GLU A 950 36.83 -38.81 -38.87
C GLU A 950 37.26 -37.91 -37.72
N VAL A 951 36.33 -37.60 -36.84
CA VAL A 951 36.53 -36.79 -35.64
C VAL A 951 36.72 -37.69 -34.44
N THR A 952 37.80 -37.50 -33.69
CA THR A 952 37.99 -38.18 -32.39
C THR A 952 37.73 -37.23 -31.23
N GLU A 953 36.68 -37.50 -30.46
CA GLU A 953 36.33 -36.81 -29.21
C GLU A 953 36.95 -37.58 -28.02
N ASP A 954 37.55 -36.84 -27.07
CA ASP A 954 38.13 -37.36 -25.81
C ASP A 954 39.12 -38.54 -25.93
N GLN A 955 39.81 -38.64 -27.08
CA GLN A 955 40.77 -39.70 -27.39
C GLN A 955 40.19 -41.13 -27.29
N SER A 956 38.87 -41.29 -27.40
CA SER A 956 38.22 -42.61 -27.33
C SER A 956 36.98 -42.73 -28.21
N LEU A 957 36.24 -41.66 -28.48
CA LEU A 957 35.07 -41.72 -29.34
C LEU A 957 35.39 -41.21 -30.75
N ARG A 958 35.34 -42.10 -31.74
CA ARG A 958 35.46 -41.76 -33.15
C ARG A 958 34.09 -41.55 -33.76
N ILE A 959 33.95 -40.47 -34.50
CA ILE A 959 32.70 -39.99 -35.07
C ILE A 959 32.97 -39.71 -36.55
N LEU A 960 32.13 -40.24 -37.43
CA LEU A 960 32.26 -40.03 -38.86
C LEU A 960 30.88 -39.85 -39.47
N PHE A 961 30.66 -38.73 -40.16
CA PHE A 961 29.44 -38.50 -40.91
C PHE A 961 29.70 -38.57 -42.41
N LYS A 962 28.82 -39.27 -43.13
CA LYS A 962 28.86 -39.41 -44.59
C LYS A 962 27.47 -39.17 -45.17
N GLU A 963 27.44 -38.74 -46.42
CA GLU A 963 26.21 -38.73 -47.21
C GLU A 963 25.73 -40.16 -47.47
N ALA A 964 24.42 -40.39 -47.39
CA ALA A 964 23.80 -41.69 -47.65
C ALA A 964 22.46 -41.52 -48.37
N GLU A 965 22.09 -42.48 -49.21
CA GLU A 965 20.74 -42.56 -49.77
C GLU A 965 19.79 -43.21 -48.75
N ALA A 966 18.59 -42.65 -48.56
CA ALA A 966 17.58 -43.22 -47.66
C ALA A 966 17.19 -44.64 -48.11
N GLU A 967 17.21 -45.61 -47.18
CA GLU A 967 16.79 -47.00 -47.47
C GLU A 967 15.30 -47.08 -47.88
N GLU A 968 14.48 -46.15 -47.38
CA GLU A 968 13.09 -45.98 -47.77
C GLU A 968 12.88 -44.60 -48.42
N PRO A 969 12.20 -44.49 -49.58
CA PRO A 969 11.98 -43.20 -50.22
C PRO A 969 11.00 -42.34 -49.41
N ILE A 970 11.51 -41.28 -48.79
CA ILE A 970 10.75 -40.27 -48.04
C ILE A 970 10.42 -39.10 -48.98
N SER A 971 9.14 -38.70 -49.05
CA SER A 971 8.75 -37.44 -49.70
C SER A 971 8.60 -36.35 -48.63
N PRO A 972 9.05 -35.11 -48.88
CA PRO A 972 8.90 -34.01 -47.92
C PRO A 972 7.41 -33.68 -47.70
N GLU A 973 7.02 -33.37 -46.47
CA GLU A 973 5.66 -32.93 -46.16
C GLU A 973 5.35 -31.57 -46.80
N ASN A 974 6.37 -30.71 -46.95
CA ASN A 974 6.27 -29.42 -47.62
C ASN A 974 6.94 -29.44 -49.02
N PRO A 975 6.26 -29.04 -50.12
CA PRO A 975 6.84 -29.00 -51.47
C PRO A 975 8.09 -28.10 -51.63
N ASP A 976 8.25 -27.11 -50.74
CA ASP A 976 9.37 -26.17 -50.74
C ASP A 976 10.59 -26.68 -49.95
N ASN A 977 10.47 -27.85 -49.32
CA ASN A 977 11.54 -28.52 -48.59
C ASN A 977 12.19 -29.64 -49.42
N ARG A 978 13.36 -30.09 -48.97
CA ARG A 978 14.11 -31.24 -49.49
C ARG A 978 14.48 -32.19 -48.34
N ILE A 979 14.66 -33.46 -48.66
CA ILE A 979 15.15 -34.45 -47.70
C ILE A 979 16.67 -34.57 -47.83
N ILE A 980 17.38 -34.47 -46.71
CA ILE A 980 18.82 -34.72 -46.61
C ILE A 980 19.02 -35.94 -45.71
N THR A 981 19.78 -36.92 -46.18
CA THR A 981 20.07 -38.14 -45.40
C THR A 981 21.57 -38.27 -45.13
N LEU A 982 21.92 -38.43 -43.86
CA LEU A 982 23.29 -38.58 -43.38
C LEU A 982 23.45 -39.90 -42.62
N GLN A 983 24.58 -40.57 -42.82
CA GLN A 983 25.00 -41.71 -42.02
C GLN A 983 26.04 -41.26 -41.00
N GLY A 984 25.73 -41.39 -39.71
CA GLY A 984 26.65 -41.17 -38.60
C GLY A 984 27.17 -42.50 -38.04
N GLU A 985 28.48 -42.72 -38.14
CA GLU A 985 29.20 -43.85 -37.54
C GLU A 985 29.86 -43.40 -36.23
N PHE A 986 29.60 -44.13 -35.14
CA PHE A 986 30.13 -43.83 -33.80
C PHE A 986 30.82 -45.07 -33.23
N TYR A 987 32.11 -44.95 -32.93
CA TYR A 987 32.94 -46.05 -32.40
C TYR A 987 33.66 -45.63 -31.12
N LEU A 988 33.43 -46.35 -30.02
CA LEU A 988 34.08 -46.08 -28.73
C LEU A 988 35.24 -47.06 -28.49
N ASP A 989 36.48 -46.60 -28.64
CA ASP A 989 37.70 -47.38 -28.46
C ASP A 989 37.83 -47.99 -27.06
N ALA A 990 38.11 -49.29 -26.99
CA ALA A 990 38.52 -49.96 -25.75
C ALA A 990 40.03 -49.77 -25.53
N ARG A 991 40.45 -48.71 -24.82
CA ARG A 991 41.88 -48.57 -24.45
C ARG A 991 42.34 -49.78 -23.62
N LYS A 992 43.54 -50.29 -23.93
CA LYS A 992 44.14 -51.50 -23.32
C LYS A 992 45.07 -51.25 -22.12
N ASP A 993 45.42 -50.00 -21.79
CA ASP A 993 46.62 -49.74 -20.96
C ASP A 993 46.41 -48.98 -19.63
N ASP A 994 45.19 -48.83 -19.10
CA ASP A 994 44.98 -48.26 -17.76
C ASP A 994 44.39 -49.30 -16.79
N GLU A 995 45.26 -49.90 -15.97
CA GLU A 995 44.90 -50.93 -14.97
C GLU A 995 44.33 -50.33 -13.66
N TYR A 996 44.06 -49.01 -13.61
CA TYR A 996 43.53 -48.31 -12.43
C TYR A 996 42.65 -47.09 -12.78
N SER A 997 41.57 -47.26 -13.54
CA SER A 997 40.42 -46.33 -13.48
C SER A 997 39.10 -47.10 -13.43
N ILE A 998 38.31 -46.84 -12.38
CA ILE A 998 36.91 -47.28 -12.26
C ILE A 998 36.09 -46.20 -12.99
N ASP A 999 36.16 -46.18 -14.31
CA ASP A 999 35.28 -45.33 -15.11
C ASP A 999 34.71 -46.18 -16.26
N ASP A 1000 33.48 -46.64 -16.06
CA ASP A 1000 32.62 -47.10 -17.15
C ASP A 1000 32.30 -45.87 -18.00
N THR A 1001 33.17 -45.59 -18.98
CA THR A 1001 32.99 -44.46 -19.88
C THR A 1001 31.81 -44.79 -20.80
N GLU A 1002 30.62 -44.33 -20.44
CA GLU A 1002 29.41 -44.40 -21.26
C GLU A 1002 29.22 -43.08 -22.02
N PHE A 1003 29.11 -43.13 -23.34
CA PHE A 1003 28.88 -41.93 -24.15
C PHE A 1003 27.41 -41.81 -24.54
N THR A 1004 26.76 -40.69 -24.19
CA THR A 1004 25.39 -40.43 -24.65
C THR A 1004 25.42 -39.70 -26.00
N LEU A 1005 24.75 -40.24 -27.01
CA LEU A 1005 24.60 -39.57 -28.31
C LEU A 1005 23.45 -38.57 -28.20
N LYS A 1006 23.76 -37.28 -27.97
CA LYS A 1006 22.77 -36.18 -27.85
C LYS A 1006 22.97 -35.10 -28.92
N GLY A 1007 21.84 -34.51 -29.32
CA GLY A 1007 21.79 -33.32 -30.16
C GLY A 1007 22.25 -33.56 -31.59
N LEU A 1008 21.78 -34.64 -32.24
CA LEU A 1008 22.06 -34.97 -33.62
C LEU A 1008 21.08 -34.24 -34.56
N ASP A 1009 21.28 -32.93 -34.73
CA ASP A 1009 20.36 -32.05 -35.47
C ASP A 1009 21.10 -31.33 -36.60
N LEU A 1010 20.38 -30.93 -37.65
CA LEU A 1010 20.90 -29.95 -38.61
C LEU A 1010 20.62 -28.53 -38.13
N MET A 1011 21.51 -27.60 -38.47
CA MET A 1011 21.34 -26.19 -38.18
C MET A 1011 21.78 -25.33 -39.37
N ASP A 1012 21.03 -24.27 -39.67
CA ASP A 1012 21.41 -23.28 -40.67
C ASP A 1012 22.20 -22.10 -40.06
N ASP A 1013 22.62 -21.16 -40.91
CA ASP A 1013 23.33 -19.95 -40.51
C ASP A 1013 22.47 -18.91 -39.77
N GLN A 1014 21.15 -19.10 -39.76
CA GLN A 1014 20.16 -18.31 -39.02
C GLN A 1014 19.82 -18.94 -37.66
N ASN A 1015 20.50 -20.03 -37.27
CA ASN A 1015 20.31 -20.76 -36.02
C ASN A 1015 18.94 -21.47 -35.92
N ASN A 1016 18.30 -21.74 -37.07
CA ASN A 1016 17.15 -22.64 -37.15
C ASN A 1016 17.65 -24.09 -37.03
N VAL A 1017 16.97 -24.89 -36.21
CA VAL A 1017 17.36 -26.27 -35.91
C VAL A 1017 16.35 -27.23 -36.54
N TYR A 1018 16.84 -28.22 -37.28
CA TYR A 1018 16.05 -29.27 -37.90
C TYR A 1018 16.39 -30.62 -37.29
N THR A 1019 15.42 -31.25 -36.65
CA THR A 1019 15.54 -32.59 -36.07
C THR A 1019 15.29 -33.66 -37.14
N PRO A 1020 15.83 -34.88 -37.00
CA PRO A 1020 15.65 -35.93 -37.99
C PRO A 1020 14.17 -36.40 -38.00
N VAL A 1021 13.56 -36.42 -39.19
CA VAL A 1021 12.21 -36.95 -39.43
C VAL A 1021 12.17 -38.48 -39.38
N GLN A 1022 13.29 -39.13 -39.69
CA GLN A 1022 13.46 -40.58 -39.58
C GLN A 1022 14.88 -40.92 -39.14
N THR A 1023 15.00 -41.87 -38.21
CA THR A 1023 16.29 -42.41 -37.74
C THR A 1023 16.27 -43.93 -37.83
N ASN A 1024 17.13 -44.49 -38.68
CA ASN A 1024 17.29 -45.94 -38.83
C ASN A 1024 18.63 -46.38 -38.21
N VAL A 1025 18.62 -47.50 -37.49
CA VAL A 1025 19.83 -48.08 -36.89
C VAL A 1025 20.33 -49.18 -37.81
N LEU A 1026 21.42 -48.93 -38.54
CA LEU A 1026 21.97 -49.86 -39.53
C LEU A 1026 22.81 -50.97 -38.86
N GLU A 1027 23.56 -50.61 -37.83
CA GLU A 1027 24.37 -51.55 -37.04
C GLU A 1027 24.42 -51.10 -35.58
N LYS A 1028 24.35 -52.05 -34.64
CA LYS A 1028 24.50 -51.76 -33.20
C LYS A 1028 25.28 -52.86 -32.49
N GLU A 1029 26.26 -52.47 -31.71
CA GLU A 1029 27.05 -53.32 -30.82
C GLU A 1029 27.30 -52.55 -29.51
N LYS A 1030 26.87 -53.12 -28.38
CA LYS A 1030 26.97 -52.50 -27.04
C LYS A 1030 26.41 -51.07 -26.94
N TRP A 1031 25.26 -50.84 -27.56
CA TRP A 1031 24.50 -49.60 -27.49
C TRP A 1031 23.08 -49.87 -26.95
N ASN A 1032 22.65 -49.16 -25.92
CA ASN A 1032 21.35 -49.36 -25.25
C ASN A 1032 20.28 -48.33 -25.71
N ASN A 1033 20.37 -47.86 -26.96
CA ASN A 1033 19.56 -46.81 -27.58
C ASN A 1033 19.79 -45.38 -27.04
N ILE A 1034 20.51 -45.22 -25.92
CA ILE A 1034 20.77 -43.91 -25.32
C ILE A 1034 22.29 -43.71 -25.14
N LYS A 1035 22.97 -44.74 -24.64
CA LYS A 1035 24.39 -44.74 -24.29
C LYS A 1035 25.17 -45.80 -25.08
N LEU A 1036 26.34 -45.41 -25.56
CA LEU A 1036 27.33 -46.28 -26.20
C LEU A 1036 28.35 -46.71 -25.14
N LEU A 1037 28.45 -48.02 -24.89
CA LEU A 1037 29.33 -48.59 -23.87
C LEU A 1037 30.73 -48.87 -24.45
N LYS A 1038 31.73 -49.08 -23.58
CA LYS A 1038 33.13 -49.31 -23.97
C LYS A 1038 33.30 -50.46 -24.98
N GLY A 1039 33.99 -50.17 -26.09
CA GLY A 1039 34.14 -51.09 -27.23
C GLY A 1039 32.87 -51.23 -28.07
N GLY A 1040 31.90 -50.34 -27.91
CA GLY A 1040 30.64 -50.31 -28.64
C GLY A 1040 30.76 -49.54 -29.96
N HIS A 1041 29.90 -49.93 -30.90
CA HIS A 1041 29.83 -49.40 -32.25
C HIS A 1041 28.36 -49.22 -32.65
N VAL A 1042 28.00 -48.06 -33.20
CA VAL A 1042 26.65 -47.85 -33.74
C VAL A 1042 26.73 -47.03 -35.03
N ILE A 1043 25.97 -47.48 -36.04
CA ILE A 1043 25.77 -46.75 -37.30
C ILE A 1043 24.31 -46.33 -37.37
N LEU A 1044 24.09 -45.01 -37.44
CA LEU A 1044 22.79 -44.38 -37.55
C LEU A 1044 22.62 -43.75 -38.93
N GLN A 1045 21.47 -43.92 -39.54
CA GLN A 1045 21.04 -43.18 -40.72
C GLN A 1045 19.96 -42.18 -40.31
N LEU A 1046 20.21 -40.90 -40.54
CA LEU A 1046 19.39 -39.77 -40.11
C LEU A 1046 18.88 -39.02 -41.35
N SER A 1047 17.57 -38.97 -41.52
CA SER A 1047 16.92 -38.20 -42.59
C SER A 1047 16.27 -36.95 -42.03
N PHE A 1048 16.51 -35.80 -42.66
CA PHE A 1048 16.04 -34.47 -42.24
C PHE A 1048 15.22 -33.83 -43.35
N GLU A 1049 14.13 -33.14 -43.00
CA GLU A 1049 13.41 -32.27 -43.92
C GLU A 1049 13.85 -30.81 -43.69
N VAL A 1050 14.46 -30.19 -44.71
CA VAL A 1050 14.98 -28.82 -44.62
C VAL A 1050 14.50 -27.96 -45.80
N PRO A 1051 14.32 -26.64 -45.63
CA PRO A 1051 14.01 -25.73 -46.73
C PRO A 1051 15.08 -25.80 -47.84
N LYS A 1052 14.67 -25.67 -49.11
CA LYS A 1052 15.60 -25.71 -50.26
C LYS A 1052 16.61 -24.57 -50.27
N ASP A 1053 16.31 -23.46 -49.62
CA ASP A 1053 17.13 -22.25 -49.49
C ASP A 1053 18.05 -22.24 -48.26
N ALA A 1054 17.91 -23.20 -47.35
CA ALA A 1054 18.77 -23.32 -46.17
C ALA A 1054 20.18 -23.81 -46.58
N THR A 1055 21.10 -22.86 -46.77
CA THR A 1055 22.54 -23.08 -47.02
C THR A 1055 23.36 -21.93 -46.43
N PRO A 1056 24.51 -22.17 -45.77
CA PRO A 1056 25.13 -23.46 -45.44
C PRO A 1056 24.42 -24.19 -44.30
N LEU A 1057 24.52 -25.53 -44.31
CA LEU A 1057 23.98 -26.39 -43.25
C LEU A 1057 25.13 -27.02 -42.46
N TYR A 1058 24.94 -27.11 -41.14
CA TYR A 1058 25.87 -27.77 -40.23
C TYR A 1058 25.14 -28.90 -39.51
N MET A 1059 25.74 -30.09 -39.52
CA MET A 1059 25.34 -31.13 -38.59
C MET A 1059 25.91 -30.79 -37.22
N ARG A 1060 25.02 -30.48 -36.29
CA ARG A 1060 25.34 -30.15 -34.92
C ARG A 1060 25.33 -31.42 -34.09
N ARG A 1061 26.29 -31.52 -33.16
CA ARG A 1061 26.30 -32.49 -32.07
C ARG A 1061 26.63 -31.77 -30.77
N ALA A 1062 25.85 -32.03 -29.73
CA ALA A 1062 26.15 -31.54 -28.39
C ALA A 1062 27.34 -32.32 -27.78
N THR A 1063 28.29 -31.61 -27.19
CA THR A 1063 29.46 -32.21 -26.53
C THR A 1063 29.46 -31.89 -25.05
N SER A 1064 29.71 -32.89 -24.22
CA SER A 1064 29.76 -32.73 -22.76
C SER A 1064 31.18 -32.37 -22.31
N GLY A 1065 31.32 -31.48 -21.33
CA GLY A 1065 32.63 -31.15 -20.73
C GLY A 1065 33.58 -30.30 -21.58
N LYS A 1066 33.12 -29.69 -22.68
CA LYS A 1066 33.91 -28.77 -23.53
C LYS A 1066 33.60 -27.29 -23.24
N PRO A 1067 34.55 -26.36 -23.41
CA PRO A 1067 34.35 -24.92 -23.18
C PRO A 1067 33.27 -24.30 -24.08
N ARG A 1068 33.01 -24.94 -25.23
CA ARG A 1068 31.95 -24.60 -26.17
C ARG A 1068 31.12 -25.86 -26.44
N PRO A 1069 29.79 -25.78 -26.44
CA PRO A 1069 28.93 -26.95 -26.30
C PRO A 1069 28.71 -27.78 -27.59
N TYR A 1070 29.29 -27.39 -28.73
CA TYR A 1070 28.97 -28.00 -30.02
C TYR A 1070 30.18 -28.46 -30.83
N LEU A 1071 30.08 -29.67 -31.38
CA LEU A 1071 30.80 -30.10 -32.58
C LEU A 1071 29.91 -29.78 -33.78
N LEU A 1072 30.45 -29.06 -34.78
CA LEU A 1072 29.77 -28.81 -36.04
C LEU A 1072 30.46 -29.57 -37.16
N ILE A 1073 29.69 -30.19 -38.03
CA ILE A 1073 30.18 -30.79 -39.27
C ILE A 1073 29.56 -30.01 -40.41
N ASP A 1074 30.42 -29.31 -41.15
CA ASP A 1074 30.04 -28.49 -42.28
C ASP A 1074 29.67 -29.38 -43.47
N LEU A 1075 28.45 -29.18 -43.97
CA LEU A 1075 27.90 -29.93 -45.10
C LEU A 1075 28.16 -29.24 -46.46
N LYS A 1076 29.14 -28.33 -46.53
CA LYS A 1076 29.61 -27.66 -47.76
C LYS A 1076 29.57 -28.59 -48.97
N GLY A 1077 28.67 -28.30 -49.91
CA GLY A 1077 28.48 -29.06 -51.16
C GLY A 1077 27.18 -29.87 -51.25
N MET A 1078 26.54 -30.21 -50.13
CA MET A 1078 25.19 -30.80 -50.12
C MET A 1078 24.13 -29.70 -50.29
N GLY A 1079 24.11 -29.09 -51.47
CA GLY A 1079 23.07 -28.11 -51.78
C GLY A 1079 23.22 -27.26 -53.04
N GLU A 1080 24.30 -27.41 -53.82
CA GLU A 1080 24.36 -26.86 -55.18
C GLU A 1080 23.81 -27.89 -56.18
N GLU A 1081 22.51 -28.19 -56.13
CA GLU A 1081 21.85 -28.63 -57.36
C GLU A 1081 21.57 -27.40 -58.21
N ALA A 1082 22.24 -27.38 -59.36
CA ALA A 1082 22.17 -26.33 -60.35
C ALA A 1082 20.71 -25.96 -60.67
N THR A 1083 20.46 -24.67 -60.70
CA THR A 1083 19.34 -24.09 -61.43
C THR A 1083 19.47 -24.48 -62.90
N GLU A 1084 18.66 -25.45 -63.35
CA GLU A 1084 18.13 -25.52 -64.71
C GLU A 1084 16.72 -26.13 -64.74
#